data_AF-A0A353CRQ0-F1
#
_entry.id   AF-A0A353CRQ0-F1
#
_cell.length_a   1.000
_cell.length_b   1.000
_cell.length_c   1.000
_cell.angle_alpha   90.00
_cell.angle_beta   90.00
_cell.angle_gamma   90.00
#
_symmetry.space_group_name_H-M   'P 1'
#
loop_
_entity.id
_entity.type
_entity.pdbx_description
1 polymer ?
#
loop_
_entity_poly.entity_id
_entity_poly.type
_entity_poly.pdbx_seq_one_letter_code
_entity_poly.pdbx_strand_id
1 'polypeptide(L)'
;MPMRPRIPRALIFVFAAAFPCAVFAQSRRVNPAFLQYAASADVSEPSSRVQVLSASSEPSSEPSSTRPKGLRPSPVDLYHTAGTDISASFRRSFSPAALPSSGYAPAYDLRDYGKVTPVRDQGANGNCWAYATYASLESSLLTAETWDFNEYRMSTTHDFDWTIDEGGNASMSAAYLTRWSGPMTEGQSSPVRKHLQGMTWLPPAAGPNEAAFKNNVKAALTAHGALYGSIYSDNNAFRDNSTHFYNSKCTGGPFTVGECSCSPGGDCGGHAITLVGWDDNYAASNFTTAAHGTPAGNGAFLAKNSWGTGSGAAGYFYISYHDTSVGGETALFNEAEATDNYTAIYQYDPLGYVYRIGKQDIEGTGSLTEWMANIFTASADGHIRAAGFYTTDVNAAYEVYVYTGVTAGVPRSGALAWSGSGTLAAAGYHTVPVAGVVPVSSGQRFSVVVKLTNPSDQYPVAVEANTLDWAAPQDYSSGATASAGQSYVSSNGSSWTDLTTVRNSYFGDDFYRSNVCLKAYADADATPPTAVGAVYDGSAAGSDIDKTGSTTQLSANWTASSDPESGIARYDYAIGTYAGGTDVRTWTSNGTSLSVTASGLSLTNGITYYFGVRAVNGLGLFSSTAWSDGQIVDTSTPGDVPYVYDGTGYDSDYATSLTSLSANWGASPSEGVTAYEYAIGTSPGGIDVSGWTPVGAALSVTRTGLSLAENATYYFSVRAYNGSSGFYSSALSSDGQLTDTIAPRARVIVQSGLPAAGGTFSARLVVDETNSLAAEPVFYFTDSGGRRVDLELSRVNASTWTASAYIESYYSTGTAAFHFLAPDPAGNAGSAIDSGATFQIDLSLAGASGGLVSNSDGMAVSMPAGAVPGTYFVEISTVAAARRQSADASSPDSVALYHYDLSREFLSFDASGLPITSFSAAPTLVLAYPDADNDGRIDGDLVSESLAWIYYLDEAAGRWVALPSVTRDASGNTLSAPVEHFSVYSVRVSASSAGGLGSLKAYPNPCDMRFSSALTIAGVPADAADVRVYIYNSAGELVRTLSRGDGVGTFNEVSWNGRLAGGEKAASGIYIYLVKTSNYGKASGKFYLVW
;
A
#
# COMPACT_ATOMS: atom_id res chain seq x y z
N MET A 1 66.41 74.25 -6.19
CA MET A 1 67.89 74.31 -6.17
C MET A 1 68.44 72.90 -6.21
N PRO A 2 69.54 72.58 -6.94
CA PRO A 2 69.93 73.11 -8.25
C PRO A 2 70.40 72.04 -9.28
N MET A 3 70.48 72.54 -10.51
CA MET A 3 71.08 72.11 -11.78
C MET A 3 72.32 71.16 -11.86
N ARG A 4 72.29 70.34 -12.94
CA ARG A 4 73.34 70.01 -13.98
C ARG A 4 74.57 69.16 -13.55
N PRO A 5 75.24 68.38 -14.46
CA PRO A 5 75.56 68.71 -15.87
C PRO A 5 75.55 67.56 -16.93
N ARG A 6 75.95 67.94 -18.15
CA ARG A 6 76.00 67.22 -19.44
C ARG A 6 77.33 66.43 -19.70
N ILE A 7 77.28 65.58 -20.75
CA ILE A 7 78.34 65.10 -21.72
C ILE A 7 79.14 63.82 -21.30
N PRO A 8 79.67 62.90 -22.18
CA PRO A 8 79.66 62.74 -23.66
C PRO A 8 79.23 61.37 -24.27
N ARG A 9 79.19 61.39 -25.62
CA ARG A 9 79.10 60.29 -26.61
C ARG A 9 80.36 59.39 -26.70
N ALA A 10 80.08 58.12 -27.08
CA ALA A 10 80.89 57.16 -27.85
C ALA A 10 82.10 56.52 -27.12
N LEU A 11 82.36 55.20 -27.10
CA LEU A 11 82.33 54.10 -28.09
C LEU A 11 82.14 52.78 -27.28
N ILE A 12 81.53 51.69 -27.75
CA ILE A 12 82.14 50.55 -28.47
C ILE A 12 81.02 49.59 -28.95
N PHE A 13 81.31 48.94 -30.08
CA PHE A 13 80.51 48.16 -31.02
C PHE A 13 80.15 46.69 -30.64
N VAL A 14 79.14 46.18 -31.39
CA VAL A 14 78.71 44.78 -31.73
C VAL A 14 77.92 43.95 -30.70
N PHE A 15 76.60 43.83 -30.89
CA PHE A 15 75.93 42.66 -31.50
C PHE A 15 74.44 42.95 -31.69
N ALA A 16 73.95 42.79 -32.92
CA ALA A 16 72.53 42.77 -33.23
C ALA A 16 71.92 41.43 -32.79
N ALA A 17 70.92 41.46 -31.91
CA ALA A 17 69.90 40.42 -31.77
C ALA A 17 68.73 40.89 -30.87
N ALA A 18 67.52 40.78 -31.43
CA ALA A 18 66.22 40.60 -30.78
C ALA A 18 65.69 41.69 -29.82
N PHE A 19 64.82 42.57 -30.34
CA PHE A 19 63.63 43.05 -29.60
C PHE A 19 62.41 43.17 -30.53
N PRO A 20 61.61 42.08 -30.65
CA PRO A 20 60.19 42.19 -30.96
C PRO A 20 59.41 41.37 -29.91
N CYS A 21 58.78 41.99 -28.90
CA CYS A 21 57.98 41.20 -27.94
C CYS A 21 56.71 41.88 -27.41
N ALA A 22 56.60 43.21 -27.38
CA ALA A 22 55.39 43.87 -26.87
C ALA A 22 54.23 43.92 -27.89
N VAL A 23 54.52 44.08 -29.19
CA VAL A 23 53.48 44.14 -30.25
C VAL A 23 52.97 42.74 -30.65
N PHE A 24 53.69 41.66 -30.30
CA PHE A 24 53.29 40.29 -30.64
C PHE A 24 52.36 39.64 -29.60
N ALA A 25 52.23 40.18 -28.38
CA ALA A 25 51.42 39.56 -27.32
C ALA A 25 49.92 39.84 -27.44
N GLN A 26 49.52 41.04 -27.90
CA GLN A 26 48.10 41.38 -28.16
C GLN A 26 47.49 40.58 -29.33
N SER A 27 48.32 40.00 -30.21
CA SER A 27 47.87 39.31 -31.43
C SER A 27 47.25 37.90 -31.23
N ARG A 28 47.22 37.37 -30.00
CA ARG A 28 46.79 35.96 -29.75
C ARG A 28 45.46 35.77 -29.01
N ARG A 29 44.84 36.83 -28.48
CA ARG A 29 43.59 36.75 -27.70
C ARG A 29 42.41 37.47 -28.34
N VAL A 30 42.69 38.33 -29.31
CA VAL A 30 41.71 39.06 -30.10
C VAL A 30 41.76 38.49 -31.50
N ASN A 31 40.60 38.41 -32.14
CA ASN A 31 40.52 38.01 -33.53
C ASN A 31 41.42 38.90 -34.42
N PRO A 32 42.43 38.34 -35.10
CA PRO A 32 43.30 39.12 -35.98
C PRO A 32 42.55 39.88 -37.07
N ALA A 33 41.43 39.33 -37.58
CA ALA A 33 40.61 40.00 -38.58
C ALA A 33 39.92 41.27 -38.05
N PHE A 34 39.58 41.30 -36.75
CA PHE A 34 39.04 42.49 -36.10
C PHE A 34 40.12 43.57 -35.96
N LEU A 35 41.33 43.18 -35.53
CA LEU A 35 42.47 44.11 -35.45
C LEU A 35 42.83 44.69 -36.83
N GLN A 36 42.79 43.87 -37.88
CA GLN A 36 43.07 44.32 -39.24
C GLN A 36 41.97 45.25 -39.79
N TYR A 37 40.70 44.91 -39.58
CA TYR A 37 39.56 45.75 -39.95
C TYR A 37 39.73 47.16 -39.37
N ALA A 38 40.04 47.25 -38.09
CA ALA A 38 40.25 48.52 -37.45
C ALA A 38 41.55 49.24 -37.81
N ALA A 39 42.65 48.51 -38.06
CA ALA A 39 43.89 49.12 -38.53
C ALA A 39 43.75 49.73 -39.94
N SER A 40 42.81 49.23 -40.75
CA SER A 40 42.50 49.78 -42.07
C SER A 40 41.66 51.08 -42.03
N ALA A 41 41.15 51.48 -40.86
CA ALA A 41 40.25 52.62 -40.65
C ALA A 41 40.98 53.94 -40.29
N ASP A 42 42.14 54.21 -40.89
CA ASP A 42 42.95 55.40 -40.61
C ASP A 42 42.44 56.65 -41.37
N VAL A 43 41.32 57.26 -40.93
CA VAL A 43 41.02 58.69 -41.10
C VAL A 43 40.13 59.19 -39.95
N SER A 44 40.55 60.31 -39.34
CA SER A 44 40.05 60.94 -38.11
C SER A 44 38.63 61.55 -38.14
N GLU A 45 37.67 61.00 -38.89
CA GLU A 45 36.30 61.53 -38.99
C GLU A 45 35.25 60.41 -39.09
N PRO A 46 34.23 60.35 -38.20
CA PRO A 46 33.15 59.34 -38.23
C PRO A 46 32.39 59.30 -39.56
N SER A 47 32.33 60.43 -40.28
CA SER A 47 31.67 60.56 -41.58
C SER A 47 32.41 59.87 -42.74
N SER A 48 33.66 59.45 -42.53
CA SER A 48 34.52 58.84 -43.55
C SER A 48 34.48 57.29 -43.56
N ARG A 49 33.82 56.66 -42.58
CA ARG A 49 33.66 55.20 -42.47
C ARG A 49 32.86 54.56 -43.61
N VAL A 50 32.21 55.39 -44.44
CA VAL A 50 31.46 54.98 -45.63
C VAL A 50 32.32 54.98 -46.92
N GLN A 51 33.49 55.63 -46.92
CA GLN A 51 34.22 55.93 -48.17
C GLN A 51 35.39 54.98 -48.53
N VAL A 52 35.85 54.09 -47.64
CA VAL A 52 37.08 53.31 -47.92
C VAL A 52 36.82 51.99 -48.68
N LEU A 53 35.57 51.65 -49.01
CA LEU A 53 35.24 50.53 -49.93
C LEU A 53 34.34 50.92 -51.11
N SER A 54 34.01 52.19 -51.30
CA SER A 54 33.30 52.68 -52.48
C SER A 54 34.23 53.52 -53.36
N ALA A 55 34.92 52.86 -54.28
CA ALA A 55 35.35 53.53 -55.50
C ALA A 55 34.11 53.77 -56.39
N SER A 56 33.31 54.80 -56.07
CA SER A 56 32.69 55.70 -57.06
C SER A 56 31.90 56.83 -56.39
N SER A 57 32.18 58.02 -56.90
CA SER A 57 31.70 59.38 -56.63
C SER A 57 30.22 59.62 -56.31
N GLU A 58 30.00 60.59 -55.40
CA GLU A 58 28.87 61.55 -55.26
C GLU A 58 27.44 60.97 -55.16
N PRO A 59 26.54 61.58 -54.35
CA PRO A 59 25.19 61.08 -54.16
C PRO A 59 24.36 61.33 -55.43
N SER A 60 24.33 60.36 -56.35
CA SER A 60 23.40 60.36 -57.48
C SER A 60 22.02 59.92 -57.00
N SER A 61 20.98 60.65 -57.43
CA SER A 61 19.56 60.35 -57.21
C SER A 61 19.04 59.16 -58.03
N GLU A 62 19.87 58.13 -58.25
CA GLU A 62 19.55 56.88 -58.95
C GLU A 62 19.89 55.71 -58.02
N PRO A 63 19.05 54.65 -57.93
CA PRO A 63 19.28 53.54 -57.02
C PRO A 63 20.53 52.76 -57.48
N SER A 64 21.63 52.86 -56.71
CA SER A 64 22.82 52.04 -56.95
C SER A 64 22.46 50.55 -56.82
N SER A 65 22.82 49.74 -57.81
CA SER A 65 22.54 48.29 -57.86
C SER A 65 23.37 47.43 -56.88
N THR A 66 24.15 48.04 -56.00
CA THR A 66 25.07 47.39 -55.04
C THR A 66 24.44 47.33 -53.65
N ARG A 67 24.18 46.12 -53.14
CA ARG A 67 23.58 45.88 -51.81
C ARG A 67 24.66 45.90 -50.72
N PRO A 68 24.49 46.65 -49.60
CA PRO A 68 25.51 46.76 -48.56
C PRO A 68 25.87 45.42 -47.91
N LYS A 69 27.17 45.19 -47.71
CA LYS A 69 27.73 44.01 -47.04
C LYS A 69 27.99 44.36 -45.56
N GLY A 70 27.15 43.82 -44.69
CA GLY A 70 26.98 44.28 -43.31
C GLY A 70 27.69 43.47 -42.22
N LEU A 71 28.34 42.37 -42.57
CA LEU A 71 29.07 41.56 -41.59
C LEU A 71 30.44 42.19 -41.34
N ARG A 72 30.81 42.31 -40.07
CA ARG A 72 32.12 42.74 -39.60
C ARG A 72 32.76 41.68 -38.71
N PRO A 73 34.09 41.52 -38.69
CA PRO A 73 34.73 40.57 -37.78
C PRO A 73 34.38 40.87 -36.32
N SER A 74 34.15 39.84 -35.51
CA SER A 74 34.02 39.97 -34.05
C SER A 74 35.41 40.02 -33.39
N PRO A 75 35.62 40.75 -32.28
CA PRO A 75 36.86 40.65 -31.48
C PRO A 75 37.08 39.26 -30.87
N VAL A 76 36.02 38.44 -30.75
CA VAL A 76 36.09 37.08 -30.23
C VAL A 76 36.88 36.19 -31.20
N ASP A 77 37.98 35.60 -30.72
CA ASP A 77 38.79 34.64 -31.46
C ASP A 77 38.41 33.20 -31.07
N LEU A 78 38.02 32.37 -32.03
CA LEU A 78 37.76 30.94 -31.81
C LEU A 78 38.67 30.03 -32.65
N TYR A 79 39.70 30.58 -33.28
CA TYR A 79 40.55 29.84 -34.21
C TYR A 79 41.30 28.68 -33.55
N HIS A 80 41.60 28.77 -32.25
CA HIS A 80 42.18 27.66 -31.49
C HIS A 80 41.32 26.38 -31.51
N THR A 81 40.01 26.49 -31.79
CA THR A 81 39.10 25.34 -31.93
C THR A 81 39.01 24.81 -33.37
N ALA A 82 39.62 25.48 -34.35
CA ALA A 82 39.42 25.20 -35.77
C ALA A 82 39.76 23.75 -36.15
N GLY A 83 38.92 23.14 -37.00
CA GLY A 83 39.08 21.75 -37.43
C GLY A 83 38.68 20.70 -36.38
N THR A 84 38.08 21.10 -35.26
CA THR A 84 37.57 20.16 -34.26
C THR A 84 36.17 19.67 -34.61
N ASP A 85 35.97 18.34 -34.57
CA ASP A 85 34.67 17.72 -34.80
C ASP A 85 33.89 17.60 -33.48
N ILE A 86 32.81 18.37 -33.36
CA ILE A 86 31.86 18.31 -32.25
C ILE A 86 30.52 17.72 -32.68
N SER A 87 30.41 17.15 -33.88
CA SER A 87 29.14 16.71 -34.48
C SER A 87 28.38 15.67 -33.64
N ALA A 88 29.08 14.94 -32.77
CA ALA A 88 28.48 14.00 -31.83
C ALA A 88 27.66 14.70 -30.71
N SER A 89 28.00 15.94 -30.35
CA SER A 89 27.36 16.65 -29.23
C SER A 89 25.93 17.10 -29.55
N PHE A 90 25.63 17.39 -30.81
CA PHE A 90 24.30 17.78 -31.29
C PHE A 90 23.31 16.60 -31.35
N ARG A 91 23.77 15.36 -31.15
CA ARG A 91 22.95 14.14 -31.19
C ARG A 91 22.51 13.75 -29.77
N ARG A 92 21.50 14.39 -29.17
CA ARG A 92 21.00 13.97 -27.85
C ARG A 92 20.02 12.77 -27.93
N SER A 93 20.37 11.71 -27.18
CA SER A 93 19.50 10.77 -26.45
C SER A 93 18.78 9.62 -27.17
N PHE A 94 19.50 8.71 -27.82
CA PHE A 94 19.13 7.28 -27.84
C PHE A 94 20.39 6.39 -27.82
N SER A 95 20.77 5.91 -26.62
CA SER A 95 21.77 4.85 -26.38
C SER A 95 23.21 5.10 -26.92
N PRO A 96 24.26 4.57 -26.26
CA PRO A 96 25.61 4.59 -26.80
C PRO A 96 25.74 3.53 -27.91
N ALA A 97 25.08 3.77 -29.04
CA ALA A 97 25.36 3.07 -30.28
C ALA A 97 26.34 3.92 -31.09
N ALA A 98 27.42 3.27 -31.52
CA ALA A 98 28.42 3.81 -32.43
C ALA A 98 27.79 4.58 -33.60
N LEU A 99 28.54 5.57 -34.13
CA LEU A 99 28.28 6.22 -35.43
C LEU A 99 27.58 5.23 -36.38
N PRO A 100 26.36 5.51 -36.90
CA PRO A 100 25.84 4.68 -37.97
C PRO A 100 26.90 4.65 -39.08
N SER A 101 27.30 3.44 -39.46
CA SER A 101 28.34 3.20 -40.47
C SER A 101 27.97 3.72 -41.86
N SER A 102 26.75 4.23 -42.05
CA SER A 102 26.33 5.06 -43.18
C SER A 102 26.24 6.52 -42.72
N GLY A 103 27.12 7.40 -43.22
CA GLY A 103 27.18 8.82 -42.86
C GLY A 103 25.90 9.63 -43.16
N TYR A 104 25.99 10.96 -43.10
CA TYR A 104 24.88 11.86 -43.45
C TYR A 104 24.36 11.58 -44.86
N ALA A 105 23.06 11.82 -45.09
CA ALA A 105 22.49 11.75 -46.44
C ALA A 105 23.28 12.67 -47.40
N PRO A 106 23.46 12.26 -48.66
CA PRO A 106 24.25 13.04 -49.62
C PRO A 106 23.65 14.42 -49.88
N ALA A 107 22.35 14.62 -49.66
CA ALA A 107 21.73 15.94 -49.71
C ALA A 107 20.70 16.11 -48.60
N TYR A 108 20.50 17.34 -48.16
CA TYR A 108 19.53 17.72 -47.14
C TYR A 108 19.11 19.17 -47.32
N ASP A 109 17.82 19.46 -47.24
CA ASP A 109 17.26 20.78 -47.44
C ASP A 109 16.18 21.04 -46.40
N LEU A 110 16.39 22.01 -45.50
CA LEU A 110 15.42 22.34 -44.43
C LEU A 110 14.05 22.79 -44.96
N ARG A 111 13.96 23.22 -46.23
CA ARG A 111 12.67 23.59 -46.86
C ARG A 111 11.74 22.40 -46.97
N ASP A 112 12.28 21.21 -47.24
CA ASP A 112 11.50 19.97 -47.34
C ASP A 112 10.89 19.55 -45.98
N TYR A 113 11.41 20.10 -44.88
CA TYR A 113 10.98 19.81 -43.52
C TYR A 113 10.18 20.97 -42.89
N GLY A 114 9.87 22.04 -43.64
CA GLY A 114 9.15 23.19 -43.11
C GLY A 114 9.91 23.95 -42.01
N LYS A 115 11.24 23.85 -41.99
CA LYS A 115 12.13 24.45 -40.98
C LYS A 115 12.79 25.74 -41.45
N VAL A 116 12.25 26.42 -42.46
CA VAL A 116 12.80 27.69 -42.97
C VAL A 116 11.67 28.70 -43.10
N THR A 117 11.85 29.90 -42.52
CA THR A 117 10.94 31.03 -42.71
C THR A 117 11.06 31.63 -44.12
N PRO A 118 10.08 32.42 -44.61
CA PRO A 118 10.20 33.13 -45.89
C PRO A 118 11.48 33.97 -46.01
N VAL A 119 11.97 34.17 -47.24
CA VAL A 119 13.12 35.04 -47.51
C VAL A 119 12.71 36.51 -47.34
N ARG A 120 13.41 37.22 -46.46
CA ARG A 120 13.24 38.67 -46.22
C ARG A 120 14.24 39.51 -47.02
N ASP A 121 14.02 40.81 -47.05
CA ASP A 121 14.89 41.77 -47.75
C ASP A 121 15.41 42.85 -46.79
N GLN A 122 16.73 42.89 -46.60
CA GLN A 122 17.43 43.87 -45.75
C GLN A 122 17.46 45.29 -46.36
N GLY A 123 17.11 45.44 -47.63
CA GLY A 123 17.15 46.71 -48.34
C GLY A 123 18.56 47.30 -48.42
N ALA A 124 18.67 48.58 -48.06
CA ALA A 124 19.91 49.37 -48.14
C ALA A 124 20.68 49.43 -46.81
N ASN A 125 20.36 48.58 -45.83
CA ASN A 125 21.00 48.58 -44.51
C ASN A 125 22.11 47.52 -44.42
N GLY A 126 23.10 47.77 -43.55
CA GLY A 126 24.21 46.86 -43.23
C GLY A 126 23.87 45.75 -42.22
N ASN A 127 22.63 45.26 -42.17
CA ASN A 127 22.15 44.41 -41.07
C ASN A 127 21.95 42.93 -41.42
N CYS A 128 22.65 42.40 -42.43
CA CYS A 128 22.58 40.96 -42.78
C CYS A 128 22.84 40.03 -41.59
N TRP A 129 23.65 40.46 -40.62
CA TRP A 129 23.96 39.70 -39.41
C TRP A 129 22.70 39.45 -38.54
N ALA A 130 21.82 40.45 -38.40
CA ALA A 130 20.56 40.29 -37.66
C ALA A 130 19.59 39.33 -38.38
N TYR A 131 19.50 39.42 -39.71
CA TYR A 131 18.70 38.47 -40.51
C TYR A 131 19.19 37.04 -40.38
N ALA A 132 20.51 36.82 -40.44
CA ALA A 132 21.08 35.49 -40.28
C ALA A 132 20.85 34.93 -38.87
N THR A 133 20.95 35.79 -37.84
CA THR A 133 20.63 35.42 -36.44
C THR A 133 19.18 35.01 -36.28
N TYR A 134 18.23 35.83 -36.73
CA TYR A 134 16.81 35.48 -36.59
C TYR A 134 16.38 34.33 -37.49
N ALA A 135 16.94 34.18 -38.68
CA ALA A 135 16.69 32.98 -39.48
C ALA A 135 17.17 31.70 -38.78
N SER A 136 18.30 31.74 -38.06
CA SER A 136 18.74 30.61 -37.22
C SER A 136 17.79 30.37 -36.05
N LEU A 137 17.46 31.43 -35.30
CA LEU A 137 16.57 31.35 -34.14
C LEU A 137 15.16 30.86 -34.51
N GLU A 138 14.53 31.48 -35.51
CA GLU A 138 13.20 31.10 -36.01
C GLU A 138 13.20 29.65 -36.50
N SER A 139 14.25 29.23 -37.21
CA SER A 139 14.36 27.84 -37.69
C SER A 139 14.40 26.83 -36.54
N SER A 140 15.03 27.17 -35.41
CA SER A 140 15.05 26.32 -34.21
C SER A 140 13.69 26.18 -33.53
N LEU A 141 12.78 27.14 -33.78
CA LEU A 141 11.44 27.20 -33.18
C LEU A 141 10.34 26.64 -34.11
N LEU A 142 10.59 26.62 -35.41
CA LEU A 142 9.66 26.10 -36.43
C LEU A 142 9.29 24.64 -36.18
N THR A 143 8.13 24.25 -36.73
CA THR A 143 7.35 23.02 -36.46
C THR A 143 6.59 22.99 -35.13
N ALA A 144 7.05 23.74 -34.12
CA ALA A 144 6.33 23.94 -32.87
C ALA A 144 5.64 25.31 -32.81
N GLU A 145 6.35 26.36 -33.20
CA GLU A 145 5.86 27.74 -33.20
C GLU A 145 6.41 28.51 -34.41
N THR A 146 5.74 29.59 -34.80
CA THR A 146 6.15 30.40 -35.96
C THR A 146 6.30 31.84 -35.52
N TRP A 147 7.45 32.42 -35.84
CA TRP A 147 7.79 33.79 -35.47
C TRP A 147 8.32 34.56 -36.66
N ASP A 148 8.03 35.85 -36.65
CA ASP A 148 8.57 36.87 -37.53
C ASP A 148 9.25 37.90 -36.63
N PHE A 149 10.56 37.77 -36.42
CA PHE A 149 11.31 38.61 -35.48
C PHE A 149 11.88 39.86 -36.14
N ASN A 150 12.02 40.93 -35.35
CA ASN A 150 12.33 42.28 -35.83
C ASN A 150 13.83 42.57 -35.94
N GLU A 151 14.43 42.32 -37.11
CA GLU A 151 15.86 42.61 -37.34
C GLU A 151 16.22 44.08 -37.10
N TYR A 152 15.35 45.00 -37.52
CA TYR A 152 15.59 46.43 -37.38
C TYR A 152 15.79 46.84 -35.92
N ARG A 153 15.05 46.23 -34.97
CA ARG A 153 15.23 46.50 -33.54
C ARG A 153 16.56 45.98 -33.02
N MET A 154 16.93 44.74 -33.30
CA MET A 154 18.26 44.24 -32.94
C MET A 154 19.36 45.16 -33.47
N SER A 155 19.26 45.59 -34.73
CA SER A 155 20.29 46.43 -35.37
C SER A 155 20.33 47.89 -34.92
N THR A 156 19.36 48.36 -34.14
CA THR A 156 19.30 49.77 -33.68
C THR A 156 19.38 49.93 -32.17
N THR A 157 19.20 48.85 -31.39
CA THR A 157 19.17 48.90 -29.92
C THR A 157 20.07 47.84 -29.27
N HIS A 158 21.22 47.52 -29.90
CA HIS A 158 22.18 46.55 -29.36
C HIS A 158 23.23 47.16 -28.41
N ASP A 159 23.26 48.47 -28.26
CA ASP A 159 24.16 49.25 -27.39
C ASP A 159 25.67 49.19 -27.68
N PHE A 160 26.13 48.33 -28.59
CA PHE A 160 27.46 48.47 -29.24
C PHE A 160 27.58 49.76 -30.06
N ASP A 161 28.81 50.16 -30.35
CA ASP A 161 29.11 51.46 -30.95
C ASP A 161 28.74 51.58 -32.44
N TRP A 162 28.63 50.45 -33.16
CA TRP A 162 28.34 50.44 -34.60
C TRP A 162 26.87 50.77 -34.89
N THR A 163 26.64 51.61 -35.88
CA THR A 163 25.30 51.89 -36.41
C THR A 163 24.81 50.76 -37.32
N ILE A 164 23.51 50.77 -37.63
CA ILE A 164 22.88 49.81 -38.55
C ILE A 164 23.57 49.70 -39.92
N ASP A 165 24.22 50.77 -40.38
CA ASP A 165 24.93 50.83 -41.66
C ASP A 165 26.40 50.39 -41.56
N GLU A 166 27.02 50.57 -40.39
CA GLU A 166 28.40 50.13 -40.15
C GLU A 166 28.52 48.60 -40.04
N GLY A 167 27.45 47.94 -39.61
CA GLY A 167 27.31 46.49 -39.62
C GLY A 167 27.31 45.84 -38.24
N GLY A 168 27.56 44.53 -38.19
CA GLY A 168 27.58 43.76 -36.95
C GLY A 168 28.01 42.31 -37.14
N ASN A 169 27.87 41.51 -36.08
CA ASN A 169 28.34 40.12 -36.00
C ASN A 169 27.52 39.25 -35.03
N ALA A 170 27.79 37.95 -34.98
CA ALA A 170 27.03 37.02 -34.13
C ALA A 170 27.28 37.23 -32.62
N SER A 171 28.42 37.77 -32.21
CA SER A 171 28.69 38.09 -30.80
C SER A 171 27.81 39.25 -30.30
N MET A 172 27.55 40.26 -31.13
CA MET A 172 26.58 41.32 -30.83
C MET A 172 25.17 40.76 -30.69
N SER A 173 24.77 39.88 -31.62
CA SER A 173 23.50 39.15 -31.53
C SER A 173 23.38 38.33 -30.25
N ALA A 174 24.45 37.61 -29.87
CA ALA A 174 24.48 36.81 -28.66
C ALA A 174 24.28 37.68 -27.42
N ALA A 175 25.05 38.77 -27.27
CA ALA A 175 24.90 39.69 -26.14
C ALA A 175 23.49 40.30 -26.05
N TYR A 176 22.95 40.77 -27.18
CA TYR A 176 21.59 41.36 -27.24
C TYR A 176 20.50 40.37 -26.80
N LEU A 177 20.59 39.11 -27.20
CA LEU A 177 19.58 38.09 -26.89
C LEU A 177 19.75 37.50 -25.49
N THR A 178 20.98 37.24 -25.03
CA THR A 178 21.23 36.64 -23.71
C THR A 178 21.06 37.62 -22.55
N ARG A 179 21.09 38.93 -22.82
CA ARG A 179 20.68 39.97 -21.85
C ARG A 179 19.18 40.30 -21.87
N TRP A 180 18.40 39.56 -22.67
CA TRP A 180 16.95 39.70 -22.88
C TRP A 180 16.49 41.06 -23.41
N SER A 181 17.26 41.69 -24.31
CA SER A 181 16.79 42.89 -25.02
C SER A 181 15.86 42.58 -26.20
N GLY A 182 15.77 41.31 -26.62
CA GLY A 182 14.90 40.79 -27.68
C GLY A 182 14.86 39.26 -27.67
N PRO A 183 14.20 38.61 -28.64
CA PRO A 183 13.62 39.18 -29.85
C PRO A 183 12.24 39.80 -29.66
N MET A 184 11.87 40.70 -30.55
CA MET A 184 10.53 41.31 -30.66
C MET A 184 9.87 40.88 -31.97
N THR A 185 8.54 40.90 -32.03
CA THR A 185 7.82 40.65 -33.29
C THR A 185 8.10 41.77 -34.30
N GLU A 186 8.16 41.41 -35.58
CA GLU A 186 8.37 42.35 -36.67
C GLU A 186 7.37 43.52 -36.62
N GLY A 187 7.88 44.73 -36.83
CA GLY A 187 7.12 45.98 -36.67
C GLY A 187 6.85 46.43 -35.22
N GLN A 188 7.23 45.65 -34.19
CA GLN A 188 7.05 46.00 -32.78
C GLN A 188 8.36 46.39 -32.07
N SER A 189 8.25 47.20 -31.02
CA SER A 189 9.35 47.53 -30.09
C SER A 189 9.21 46.93 -28.70
N SER A 190 8.12 46.21 -28.45
CA SER A 190 7.81 45.55 -27.19
C SER A 190 6.54 44.69 -27.35
N PRO A 191 6.34 43.65 -26.53
CA PRO A 191 7.29 43.12 -25.57
C PRO A 191 8.35 42.22 -26.23
N VAL A 192 9.41 41.90 -25.49
CA VAL A 192 10.27 40.75 -25.78
C VAL A 192 9.41 39.49 -25.83
N ARG A 193 9.66 38.60 -26.79
CA ARG A 193 8.84 37.40 -27.03
C ARG A 193 9.47 36.11 -26.54
N LYS A 194 10.80 36.07 -26.44
CA LYS A 194 11.57 34.90 -26.03
C LYS A 194 12.78 35.32 -25.22
N HIS A 195 13.23 34.45 -24.32
CA HIS A 195 14.50 34.58 -23.62
C HIS A 195 15.48 33.56 -24.21
N LEU A 196 16.59 34.02 -24.77
CA LEU A 196 17.62 33.11 -25.28
C LEU A 196 18.48 32.59 -24.12
N GLN A 197 18.53 31.27 -23.95
CA GLN A 197 19.30 30.62 -22.87
C GLN A 197 20.57 29.92 -23.38
N GLY A 198 20.70 29.74 -24.69
CA GLY A 198 21.81 29.06 -25.33
C GLY A 198 22.22 29.73 -26.64
N MET A 199 23.52 29.71 -26.91
CA MET A 199 24.08 30.05 -28.22
C MET A 199 25.37 29.27 -28.39
N THR A 200 25.52 28.59 -29.52
CA THR A 200 26.70 27.77 -29.79
C THR A 200 27.49 28.32 -30.97
N TRP A 201 28.79 28.55 -30.80
CA TRP A 201 29.69 28.70 -31.94
C TRP A 201 30.12 27.32 -32.43
N LEU A 202 30.01 27.11 -33.74
CA LEU A 202 30.61 25.94 -34.35
C LEU A 202 32.12 26.18 -34.49
N PRO A 203 32.96 25.16 -34.21
CA PRO A 203 34.38 25.22 -34.50
C PRO A 203 34.61 25.65 -35.95
N PRO A 204 35.45 26.68 -36.17
CA PRO A 204 35.71 27.18 -37.51
C PRO A 204 36.33 26.12 -38.42
N ALA A 205 36.17 26.29 -39.73
CA ALA A 205 36.89 25.45 -40.68
C ALA A 205 38.40 25.78 -40.64
N ALA A 206 39.25 24.76 -40.47
CA ALA A 206 40.70 24.92 -40.56
C ALA A 206 41.20 25.21 -41.99
N GLY A 207 40.33 25.02 -42.99
CA GLY A 207 40.58 25.33 -44.39
C GLY A 207 39.40 24.94 -45.29
N PRO A 208 39.53 25.12 -46.62
CA PRO A 208 38.47 24.76 -47.55
C PRO A 208 38.17 23.26 -47.55
N ASN A 209 36.90 22.90 -47.68
CA ASN A 209 36.38 21.52 -47.75
C ASN A 209 36.74 20.64 -46.54
N GLU A 210 36.96 21.26 -45.38
CA GLU A 210 37.32 20.58 -44.13
C GLU A 210 36.18 19.68 -43.61
N ALA A 211 36.52 18.48 -43.13
CA ALA A 211 35.54 17.43 -42.83
C ALA A 211 34.79 17.66 -41.52
N ALA A 212 35.48 18.07 -40.46
CA ALA A 212 34.90 18.35 -39.15
C ALA A 212 33.88 19.48 -39.21
N PHE A 213 34.20 20.59 -39.89
CA PHE A 213 33.30 21.71 -40.10
C PHE A 213 32.03 21.28 -40.85
N LYS A 214 32.19 20.51 -41.95
CA LYS A 214 31.04 19.93 -42.66
C LYS A 214 30.21 19.03 -41.75
N ASN A 215 30.84 18.18 -40.95
CA ASN A 215 30.14 17.30 -40.01
C ASN A 215 29.39 18.10 -38.94
N ASN A 216 29.99 19.16 -38.40
CA ASN A 216 29.39 20.06 -37.41
C ASN A 216 28.16 20.77 -38.00
N VAL A 217 28.30 21.35 -39.20
CA VAL A 217 27.19 22.00 -39.91
C VAL A 217 26.06 21.00 -40.20
N LYS A 218 26.38 19.82 -40.74
CA LYS A 218 25.37 18.78 -41.03
C LYS A 218 24.67 18.28 -39.77
N ALA A 219 25.41 18.11 -38.66
CA ALA A 219 24.82 17.72 -37.38
C ALA A 219 23.89 18.78 -36.83
N ALA A 220 24.33 20.04 -36.81
CA ALA A 220 23.56 21.14 -36.26
C ALA A 220 22.31 21.43 -37.12
N LEU A 221 22.42 21.37 -38.46
CA LEU A 221 21.27 21.51 -39.36
C LEU A 221 20.22 20.43 -39.14
N THR A 222 20.64 19.17 -39.01
CA THR A 222 19.70 18.06 -38.82
C THR A 222 19.06 18.05 -37.43
N ALA A 223 19.82 18.43 -36.39
CA ALA A 223 19.35 18.43 -35.02
C ALA A 223 18.53 19.68 -34.65
N HIS A 224 18.99 20.87 -35.04
CA HIS A 224 18.52 22.14 -34.49
C HIS A 224 17.99 23.14 -35.52
N GLY A 225 18.12 22.85 -36.81
CA GLY A 225 17.68 23.75 -37.87
C GLY A 225 18.79 24.69 -38.35
N ALA A 226 18.39 25.80 -38.96
CA ALA A 226 19.25 26.66 -39.74
C ALA A 226 20.35 27.34 -38.90
N LEU A 227 21.49 27.61 -39.52
CA LEU A 227 22.65 28.18 -38.85
C LEU A 227 22.96 29.57 -39.40
N TYR A 228 23.40 30.47 -38.52
CA TYR A 228 24.13 31.64 -38.93
C TYR A 228 25.46 31.21 -39.53
N GLY A 229 25.83 31.75 -40.69
CA GLY A 229 27.13 31.54 -41.32
C GLY A 229 27.68 32.82 -41.94
N SER A 230 29.00 32.88 -42.07
CA SER A 230 29.70 33.99 -42.70
C SER A 230 30.32 33.59 -44.04
N ILE A 231 30.33 34.53 -44.99
CA ILE A 231 31.14 34.48 -46.21
C ILE A 231 31.78 35.84 -46.50
N TYR A 232 32.84 35.84 -47.31
CA TYR A 232 33.36 37.04 -47.95
C TYR A 232 32.73 37.14 -49.34
N SER A 233 31.62 37.86 -49.44
CA SER A 233 30.88 38.02 -50.70
C SER A 233 31.71 38.86 -51.66
N ASP A 234 32.08 38.29 -52.80
CA ASP A 234 32.54 39.01 -53.99
C ASP A 234 31.47 38.81 -55.06
N ASN A 235 30.94 39.88 -55.66
CA ASN A 235 29.91 39.72 -56.69
C ASN A 235 30.40 38.92 -57.91
N ASN A 236 31.72 38.89 -58.18
CA ASN A 236 32.31 38.06 -59.24
C ASN A 236 32.50 36.58 -58.85
N ALA A 237 32.29 36.23 -57.59
CA ALA A 237 32.24 34.84 -57.13
C ALA A 237 30.89 34.18 -57.43
N PHE A 238 29.89 34.95 -57.88
CA PHE A 238 28.63 34.40 -58.38
C PHE A 238 28.70 34.14 -59.89
N ARG A 239 28.27 32.94 -60.32
CA ARG A 239 28.28 32.56 -61.75
C ARG A 239 27.11 33.13 -62.56
N ASP A 240 25.95 33.26 -61.94
CA ASP A 240 24.67 33.65 -62.56
C ASP A 240 23.93 34.65 -61.65
N ASN A 241 22.59 34.74 -61.68
CA ASN A 241 21.78 35.66 -60.85
C ASN A 241 21.86 35.32 -59.34
N SER A 242 23.07 35.28 -58.81
CA SER A 242 23.43 34.93 -57.44
C SER A 242 22.98 33.54 -56.99
N THR A 243 22.94 32.52 -57.86
CA THR A 243 22.47 31.16 -57.48
C THR A 243 23.59 30.18 -57.12
N HIS A 244 24.83 30.43 -57.57
CA HIS A 244 26.01 29.62 -57.28
C HIS A 244 27.20 30.49 -56.89
N PHE A 245 27.78 30.25 -55.71
CA PHE A 245 28.85 31.04 -55.12
C PHE A 245 30.13 30.23 -54.87
N TYR A 246 31.26 30.76 -55.32
CA TYR A 246 32.60 30.25 -55.02
C TYR A 246 33.65 31.34 -55.04
N ASN A 247 34.23 31.63 -53.88
CA ASN A 247 35.34 32.54 -53.69
C ASN A 247 36.64 31.77 -53.35
N SER A 248 37.65 31.91 -54.21
CA SER A 248 38.98 31.32 -54.07
C SER A 248 40.08 32.29 -53.58
N LYS A 249 39.74 33.52 -53.19
CA LYS A 249 40.69 34.64 -53.00
C LYS A 249 40.98 35.02 -51.54
N CYS A 250 40.60 34.18 -50.57
CA CYS A 250 40.96 34.35 -49.17
C CYS A 250 42.18 33.49 -48.84
N THR A 251 43.35 34.12 -48.61
CA THR A 251 44.64 33.43 -48.50
C THR A 251 44.97 32.92 -47.10
N GLY A 252 44.28 33.38 -46.05
CA GLY A 252 44.42 32.90 -44.67
C GLY A 252 43.31 31.98 -44.18
N GLY A 253 42.46 31.50 -45.10
CA GLY A 253 41.27 30.70 -44.76
C GLY A 253 40.05 31.55 -44.37
N PRO A 254 38.98 30.90 -43.87
CA PRO A 254 37.67 31.55 -43.73
C PRO A 254 37.54 32.51 -42.54
N PHE A 255 38.56 32.57 -41.68
CA PHE A 255 38.60 33.48 -40.53
C PHE A 255 39.23 34.84 -40.84
N THR A 256 39.81 35.02 -42.02
CA THR A 256 40.52 36.24 -42.39
C THR A 256 39.75 37.02 -43.45
N VAL A 257 38.53 37.46 -43.09
CA VAL A 257 37.74 38.41 -43.90
C VAL A 257 38.60 39.62 -44.32
N GLY A 258 39.59 40.02 -43.52
CA GLY A 258 40.57 41.07 -43.85
C GLY A 258 41.74 40.65 -44.76
N GLU A 259 42.02 39.35 -44.96
CA GLU A 259 43.02 38.84 -45.91
C GLU A 259 42.37 38.26 -47.19
N CYS A 260 41.07 38.46 -47.35
CA CYS A 260 40.37 38.24 -48.61
C CYS A 260 40.63 39.40 -49.57
N SER A 261 41.00 39.09 -50.81
CA SER A 261 41.17 40.09 -51.85
C SER A 261 39.96 40.18 -52.77
N CYS A 262 39.48 41.40 -53.03
CA CYS A 262 38.40 41.64 -53.97
C CYS A 262 38.86 41.43 -55.42
N SER A 263 37.99 40.85 -56.24
CA SER A 263 38.21 40.82 -57.68
C SER A 263 38.24 42.25 -58.25
N PRO A 264 39.08 42.52 -59.28
CA PRO A 264 39.12 43.83 -59.93
C PRO A 264 37.74 44.29 -60.39
N GLY A 265 37.30 45.47 -59.93
CA GLY A 265 35.98 46.05 -60.25
C GLY A 265 34.79 45.39 -59.53
N GLY A 266 35.03 44.50 -58.56
CA GLY A 266 33.99 43.84 -57.77
C GLY A 266 33.55 44.64 -56.56
N ASP A 267 32.24 44.61 -56.27
CA ASP A 267 31.64 44.97 -54.98
C ASP A 267 31.76 43.76 -54.04
N CYS A 268 32.46 43.96 -52.92
CA CYS A 268 32.94 42.90 -52.05
C CYS A 268 32.87 43.29 -50.57
N GLY A 269 32.69 42.30 -49.69
CA GLY A 269 32.74 42.50 -48.25
C GLY A 269 32.19 41.32 -47.47
N GLY A 270 32.25 41.41 -46.14
CA GLY A 270 31.66 40.42 -45.25
C GLY A 270 30.15 40.38 -45.41
N HIS A 271 29.59 39.19 -45.60
CA HIS A 271 28.15 38.96 -45.64
C HIS A 271 27.75 37.80 -44.71
N ALA A 272 26.72 38.03 -43.90
CA ALA A 272 26.14 37.00 -43.06
C ALA A 272 24.98 36.34 -43.82
N ILE A 273 24.95 35.01 -43.79
CA ILE A 273 24.02 34.17 -44.52
C ILE A 273 23.44 33.14 -43.57
N THR A 274 22.38 32.46 -44.00
CA THR A 274 21.82 31.35 -43.24
C THR A 274 22.08 30.05 -43.96
N LEU A 275 22.84 29.13 -43.36
CA LEU A 275 23.00 27.77 -43.88
C LEU A 275 21.71 27.00 -43.60
N VAL A 276 21.14 26.38 -44.63
CA VAL A 276 19.85 25.67 -44.56
C VAL A 276 19.88 24.26 -45.14
N GLY A 277 21.04 23.80 -45.63
CA GLY A 277 21.14 22.49 -46.23
C GLY A 277 22.50 22.23 -46.88
N TRP A 278 22.59 21.11 -47.59
CA TRP A 278 23.75 20.74 -48.39
C TRP A 278 23.41 19.74 -49.50
N ASP A 279 24.33 19.61 -50.46
CA ASP A 279 24.37 18.53 -51.44
C ASP A 279 25.84 18.16 -51.73
N ASP A 280 26.27 16.98 -51.29
CA ASP A 280 27.62 16.42 -51.45
C ASP A 280 27.97 16.13 -52.92
N ASN A 281 26.96 15.92 -53.76
CA ASN A 281 27.15 15.59 -55.18
C ASN A 281 27.00 16.81 -56.09
N TYR A 282 26.80 18.01 -55.52
CA TYR A 282 26.59 19.22 -56.28
C TYR A 282 27.78 19.54 -57.20
N ALA A 283 27.54 19.65 -58.51
CA ALA A 283 28.60 19.67 -59.50
C ALA A 283 29.52 20.91 -59.39
N ALA A 284 30.84 20.69 -59.34
CA ALA A 284 31.84 21.77 -59.27
C ALA A 284 31.74 22.76 -60.45
N SER A 285 31.38 22.28 -61.64
CA SER A 285 31.18 23.09 -62.84
C SER A 285 30.03 24.10 -62.72
N ASN A 286 29.15 23.95 -61.72
CA ASN A 286 28.09 24.91 -61.45
C ASN A 286 28.63 26.25 -60.94
N PHE A 287 29.87 26.30 -60.43
CA PHE A 287 30.45 27.48 -59.78
C PHE A 287 31.50 28.21 -60.63
N THR A 288 31.82 27.72 -61.83
CA THR A 288 32.94 28.25 -62.62
C THR A 288 32.74 29.71 -63.00
N THR A 289 33.61 30.61 -62.51
CA THR A 289 33.66 32.02 -62.94
C THR A 289 35.03 32.38 -63.50
N ALA A 290 35.10 33.45 -64.30
CA ALA A 290 36.37 33.94 -64.83
C ALA A 290 37.31 34.46 -63.73
N ALA A 291 36.76 35.00 -62.63
CA ALA A 291 37.52 35.61 -61.56
C ALA A 291 38.02 34.62 -60.49
N HIS A 292 37.29 33.51 -60.27
CA HIS A 292 37.58 32.55 -59.19
C HIS A 292 37.88 31.13 -59.67
N GLY A 293 37.67 30.82 -60.96
CA GLY A 293 37.92 29.50 -61.53
C GLY A 293 36.85 28.48 -61.14
N THR A 294 37.20 27.20 -61.21
CA THR A 294 36.34 26.07 -60.83
C THR A 294 36.80 25.48 -59.49
N PRO A 295 35.89 25.20 -58.55
CA PRO A 295 36.21 24.45 -57.33
C PRO A 295 36.94 23.13 -57.61
N ALA A 296 37.78 22.72 -56.67
CA ALA A 296 38.59 21.50 -56.81
C ALA A 296 37.76 20.19 -56.78
N GLY A 297 36.50 20.24 -56.36
CA GLY A 297 35.62 19.08 -56.24
C GLY A 297 34.14 19.46 -56.11
N ASN A 298 33.29 18.45 -56.22
CA ASN A 298 31.85 18.56 -56.00
C ASN A 298 31.53 18.80 -54.52
N GLY A 299 30.30 19.24 -54.28
CA GLY A 299 29.74 19.42 -52.95
C GLY A 299 29.53 20.89 -52.61
N ALA A 300 28.37 21.18 -52.02
CA ALA A 300 27.98 22.53 -51.66
C ALA A 300 27.08 22.58 -50.44
N PHE A 301 27.17 23.67 -49.67
CA PHE A 301 26.12 24.07 -48.75
C PHE A 301 25.00 24.80 -49.50
N LEU A 302 23.78 24.71 -49.00
CA LEU A 302 22.65 25.52 -49.43
C LEU A 302 22.46 26.66 -48.43
N ALA A 303 22.41 27.89 -48.91
CA ALA A 303 22.23 29.08 -48.11
C ALA A 303 20.95 29.84 -48.48
N LYS A 304 20.30 30.42 -47.46
CA LYS A 304 19.24 31.41 -47.56
C LYS A 304 19.86 32.80 -47.41
N ASN A 305 19.51 33.71 -48.31
CA ASN A 305 19.99 35.10 -48.30
C ASN A 305 18.97 36.04 -47.63
N SER A 306 19.37 37.29 -47.41
CA SER A 306 18.56 38.40 -46.88
C SER A 306 18.29 39.48 -47.93
N TRP A 307 18.30 39.12 -49.22
CA TRP A 307 18.16 40.04 -50.36
C TRP A 307 16.84 39.90 -51.10
N GLY A 308 15.81 39.40 -50.42
CA GLY A 308 14.51 39.13 -51.02
C GLY A 308 14.52 37.95 -52.00
N THR A 309 13.35 37.61 -52.51
CA THR A 309 13.15 36.44 -53.40
C THR A 309 13.65 36.66 -54.83
N GLY A 310 14.01 37.89 -55.21
CA GLY A 310 14.51 38.20 -56.56
C GLY A 310 15.99 37.86 -56.79
N SER A 311 16.76 37.69 -55.71
CA SER A 311 18.17 37.28 -55.76
C SER A 311 18.29 35.76 -55.65
N GLY A 312 19.21 35.14 -56.40
CA GLY A 312 19.39 33.69 -56.36
C GLY A 312 18.17 32.92 -56.88
N ALA A 313 18.03 31.68 -56.43
CA ALA A 313 16.91 30.80 -56.74
C ALA A 313 15.82 31.01 -55.70
N ALA A 314 15.00 32.06 -55.89
CA ALA A 314 13.97 32.50 -54.93
C ALA A 314 14.56 32.91 -53.56
N GLY A 315 15.74 33.53 -53.53
CA GLY A 315 16.44 33.93 -52.31
C GLY A 315 17.46 32.93 -51.78
N TYR A 316 17.65 31.80 -52.45
CA TYR A 316 18.58 30.74 -52.05
C TYR A 316 19.72 30.57 -53.05
N PHE A 317 20.86 30.10 -52.58
CA PHE A 317 22.02 29.83 -53.43
C PHE A 317 22.92 28.76 -52.84
N TYR A 318 23.68 28.09 -53.71
CA TYR A 318 24.67 27.11 -53.29
C TYR A 318 26.03 27.77 -53.08
N ILE A 319 26.77 27.30 -52.06
CA ILE A 319 28.12 27.70 -51.72
C ILE A 319 29.00 26.46 -51.83
N SER A 320 30.02 26.47 -52.70
CA SER A 320 30.93 25.32 -52.81
C SER A 320 31.59 25.01 -51.47
N TYR A 321 31.75 23.72 -51.13
CA TYR A 321 32.56 23.31 -49.96
C TYR A 321 34.01 23.78 -50.04
N HIS A 322 34.51 24.04 -51.24
CA HIS A 322 35.87 24.51 -51.47
C HIS A 322 36.00 26.04 -51.39
N ASP A 323 34.92 26.76 -51.10
CA ASP A 323 34.98 28.20 -50.84
C ASP A 323 35.99 28.51 -49.73
N THR A 324 36.80 29.55 -49.94
CA THR A 324 37.90 29.92 -49.04
C THR A 324 37.46 30.84 -47.90
N SER A 325 36.22 31.33 -47.94
CA SER A 325 35.65 32.31 -47.00
C SER A 325 34.55 31.75 -46.10
N VAL A 326 33.89 30.65 -46.51
CA VAL A 326 32.84 29.99 -45.73
C VAL A 326 33.41 29.24 -44.52
N GLY A 327 32.70 29.31 -43.38
CA GLY A 327 33.10 28.61 -42.16
C GLY A 327 34.02 29.41 -41.23
N GLY A 328 33.95 30.74 -41.35
CA GLY A 328 34.44 31.67 -40.34
C GLY A 328 33.51 31.71 -39.13
N GLU A 329 32.81 32.83 -38.95
CA GLU A 329 31.79 32.95 -37.90
C GLU A 329 30.55 32.10 -38.27
N THR A 330 30.41 30.95 -37.59
CA THR A 330 29.26 30.06 -37.74
C THR A 330 28.65 29.82 -36.36
N ALA A 331 27.36 30.08 -36.23
CA ALA A 331 26.68 30.06 -34.95
C ALA A 331 25.29 29.43 -35.06
N LEU A 332 24.90 28.77 -33.97
CA LEU A 332 23.57 28.24 -33.76
C LEU A 332 22.91 29.03 -32.63
N PHE A 333 21.80 29.68 -32.97
CA PHE A 333 20.92 30.32 -31.99
C PHE A 333 19.74 29.38 -31.76
N ASN A 334 19.86 28.55 -30.73
CA ASN A 334 18.87 27.56 -30.32
C ASN A 334 18.69 27.68 -28.80
N GLU A 335 17.58 27.21 -28.23
CA GLU A 335 17.22 27.44 -26.82
C GLU A 335 16.60 28.84 -26.55
N ALA A 336 15.73 29.30 -27.45
CA ALA A 336 14.78 30.36 -27.13
C ALA A 336 13.62 29.79 -26.32
N GLU A 337 13.50 30.25 -25.08
CA GLU A 337 12.46 29.86 -24.14
C GLU A 337 11.39 30.95 -24.00
N ALA A 338 10.25 30.60 -23.40
CA ALA A 338 9.21 31.57 -23.06
C ALA A 338 9.71 32.58 -22.03
N THR A 339 9.14 33.78 -22.01
CA THR A 339 9.59 34.90 -21.16
C THR A 339 9.23 34.74 -19.68
N ASP A 340 8.47 33.71 -19.33
CA ASP A 340 8.13 33.31 -17.97
C ASP A 340 9.05 32.21 -17.43
N ASN A 341 10.07 31.80 -18.21
CA ASN A 341 11.06 30.80 -17.77
C ASN A 341 11.85 31.25 -16.53
N TYR A 342 12.11 32.55 -16.45
CA TYR A 342 12.73 33.28 -15.36
C TYR A 342 12.18 34.70 -15.34
N THR A 343 11.82 35.22 -14.17
CA THR A 343 11.24 36.57 -14.04
C THR A 343 12.27 37.66 -13.75
N ALA A 344 13.50 37.31 -13.40
CA ALA A 344 14.59 38.25 -13.15
C ALA A 344 15.95 37.75 -13.67
N ILE A 345 16.79 38.72 -14.09
CA ILE A 345 18.18 38.51 -14.49
C ILE A 345 19.09 39.45 -13.70
N TYR A 346 20.15 38.90 -13.14
CA TYR A 346 21.24 39.63 -12.48
C TYR A 346 22.49 39.52 -13.34
N GLN A 347 23.01 40.65 -13.80
CA GLN A 347 24.14 40.72 -14.72
C GLN A 347 24.90 42.03 -14.61
N TYR A 348 26.16 42.02 -15.04
CA TYR A 348 27.01 43.21 -15.15
C TYR A 348 27.68 43.35 -16.53
N ASP A 349 27.33 42.47 -17.47
CA ASP A 349 27.96 42.29 -18.79
C ASP A 349 26.96 42.45 -19.95
N PRO A 350 26.29 43.60 -20.11
CA PRO A 350 25.29 43.80 -21.18
C PRO A 350 25.86 43.69 -22.61
N LEU A 351 27.15 43.91 -22.84
CA LEU A 351 27.83 43.75 -24.13
C LEU A 351 28.49 42.37 -24.28
N GLY A 352 28.34 41.50 -23.28
CA GLY A 352 28.71 40.09 -23.34
C GLY A 352 30.18 39.82 -23.66
N TYR A 353 30.44 38.70 -24.33
CA TYR A 353 31.79 38.22 -24.59
C TYR A 353 32.50 39.06 -25.66
N VAL A 354 33.47 39.87 -25.22
CA VAL A 354 34.34 40.70 -26.07
C VAL A 354 35.78 40.19 -26.04
N TYR A 355 36.26 39.76 -24.88
CA TYR A 355 37.65 39.37 -24.65
C TYR A 355 37.73 38.15 -23.72
N ARG A 356 38.80 37.35 -23.80
CA ARG A 356 39.03 36.23 -22.88
C ARG A 356 40.31 36.43 -22.06
N ILE A 357 40.26 36.02 -20.81
CA ILE A 357 41.37 36.10 -19.87
C ILE A 357 41.60 34.75 -19.18
N GLY A 358 42.77 34.60 -18.60
CA GLY A 358 43.13 33.48 -17.74
C GLY A 358 44.19 33.88 -16.72
N LYS A 359 44.70 32.89 -16.00
CA LYS A 359 45.69 33.08 -14.93
C LYS A 359 46.89 33.91 -15.38
N GLN A 360 47.28 33.77 -16.64
CA GLN A 360 48.45 34.45 -17.16
C GLN A 360 48.28 35.97 -17.18
N ASP A 361 47.08 36.47 -17.45
CA ASP A 361 46.82 37.91 -17.48
C ASP A 361 46.95 38.53 -16.09
N ILE A 362 46.56 37.79 -15.05
CA ILE A 362 46.52 38.27 -13.66
C ILE A 362 47.84 37.99 -12.91
N GLU A 363 48.41 36.80 -13.05
CA GLU A 363 49.54 36.32 -12.25
C GLU A 363 50.80 36.03 -13.08
N GLY A 364 50.77 36.20 -14.40
CA GLY A 364 51.92 35.93 -15.29
C GLY A 364 52.25 34.46 -15.50
N THR A 365 51.40 33.53 -15.02
CA THR A 365 51.56 32.08 -15.23
C THR A 365 50.34 31.47 -15.92
N GLY A 366 50.55 30.65 -16.95
CA GLY A 366 49.46 30.01 -17.70
C GLY A 366 48.75 28.90 -16.91
N SER A 367 47.45 28.75 -17.13
CA SER A 367 46.63 27.68 -16.57
C SER A 367 45.47 27.38 -17.51
N LEU A 368 45.11 26.11 -17.65
CA LEU A 368 43.87 25.70 -18.33
C LEU A 368 42.62 25.89 -17.45
N THR A 369 42.82 26.16 -16.17
CA THR A 369 41.75 26.33 -15.18
C THR A 369 41.82 27.69 -14.51
N GLU A 370 40.68 28.36 -14.41
CA GLU A 370 40.51 29.64 -13.73
C GLU A 370 39.13 29.68 -13.07
N TRP A 371 38.99 30.51 -12.03
CA TRP A 371 37.70 30.77 -11.40
C TRP A 371 37.25 32.20 -11.71
N MET A 372 35.94 32.36 -11.90
CA MET A 372 35.28 33.66 -12.00
C MET A 372 34.12 33.74 -11.00
N ALA A 373 33.78 34.95 -10.57
CA ALA A 373 32.62 35.16 -9.71
C ALA A 373 32.00 36.54 -9.92
N ASN A 374 30.68 36.61 -9.80
CA ASN A 374 29.94 37.85 -9.64
C ASN A 374 29.23 37.87 -8.29
N ILE A 375 29.31 39.00 -7.58
CA ILE A 375 28.50 39.26 -6.38
C ILE A 375 27.33 40.15 -6.77
N PHE A 376 26.12 39.65 -6.58
CA PHE A 376 24.87 40.35 -6.86
C PHE A 376 24.18 40.79 -5.58
N THR A 377 23.29 41.78 -5.71
CA THR A 377 22.33 42.14 -4.66
C THR A 377 20.94 41.81 -5.20
N ALA A 378 20.20 40.96 -4.49
CA ALA A 378 18.84 40.60 -4.89
C ALA A 378 17.95 41.85 -4.87
N SER A 379 17.26 42.10 -5.98
CA SER A 379 16.40 43.29 -6.15
C SER A 379 15.01 43.07 -5.53
N ALA A 380 14.57 41.82 -5.50
CA ALA A 380 13.34 41.36 -4.87
C ALA A 380 13.61 40.06 -4.10
N ASP A 381 12.66 39.73 -3.24
CA ASP A 381 12.56 38.40 -2.67
C ASP A 381 12.31 37.36 -3.77
N GLY A 382 12.97 36.22 -3.71
CA GLY A 382 12.85 35.20 -4.75
C GLY A 382 13.84 34.06 -4.57
N HIS A 383 14.10 33.32 -5.65
CA HIS A 383 15.05 32.22 -5.63
C HIS A 383 15.87 32.12 -6.93
N ILE A 384 17.15 31.78 -6.78
CA ILE A 384 18.07 31.60 -7.91
C ILE A 384 17.77 30.28 -8.61
N ARG A 385 17.57 30.35 -9.92
CA ARG A 385 17.06 29.26 -10.77
C ARG A 385 18.06 28.78 -11.82
N ALA A 386 19.00 29.62 -12.23
CA ALA A 386 20.06 29.23 -13.15
C ALA A 386 21.26 30.18 -13.10
N ALA A 387 22.38 29.74 -13.65
CA ALA A 387 23.56 30.56 -13.92
C ALA A 387 23.89 30.52 -15.41
N GLY A 388 24.08 31.67 -16.03
CA GLY A 388 24.41 31.80 -17.44
C GLY A 388 25.81 32.34 -17.67
N PHE A 389 26.61 31.69 -18.52
CA PHE A 389 27.99 32.09 -18.77
C PHE A 389 28.50 31.59 -20.12
N TYR A 390 29.62 32.15 -20.60
CA TYR A 390 30.28 31.69 -21.81
C TYR A 390 31.38 30.67 -21.52
N THR A 391 31.53 29.69 -22.41
CA THR A 391 32.75 28.86 -22.52
C THR A 391 33.56 29.28 -23.75
N THR A 392 34.88 29.28 -23.63
CA THR A 392 35.78 29.79 -24.68
C THR A 392 36.40 28.69 -25.55
N ASP A 393 36.34 27.43 -25.12
CA ASP A 393 36.89 26.26 -25.81
C ASP A 393 35.82 25.15 -25.95
N VAL A 394 36.07 24.16 -26.81
CA VAL A 394 35.25 22.96 -26.94
C VAL A 394 35.50 22.01 -25.77
N ASN A 395 34.47 21.26 -25.36
CA ASN A 395 34.54 20.32 -24.24
C ASN A 395 35.05 20.95 -22.92
N ALA A 396 34.74 22.23 -22.68
CA ALA A 396 35.09 22.92 -21.45
C ALA A 396 34.34 22.33 -20.25
N ALA A 397 35.07 21.95 -19.20
CA ALA A 397 34.47 21.50 -17.95
C ALA A 397 34.15 22.70 -17.04
N TYR A 398 33.05 22.60 -16.30
CA TYR A 398 32.62 23.65 -15.38
C TYR A 398 32.21 23.10 -14.02
N GLU A 399 32.37 23.92 -12.99
CA GLU A 399 31.72 23.77 -11.69
C GLU A 399 31.08 25.10 -11.31
N VAL A 400 29.77 25.13 -11.06
CA VAL A 400 29.02 26.32 -10.61
C VAL A 400 28.68 26.18 -9.13
N TYR A 401 28.79 27.29 -8.40
CA TYR A 401 28.44 27.40 -6.99
C TYR A 401 27.61 28.66 -6.77
N VAL A 402 26.57 28.55 -5.93
CA VAL A 402 25.74 29.69 -5.51
C VAL A 402 25.84 29.84 -4.00
N TYR A 403 26.28 31.01 -3.54
CA TYR A 403 26.38 31.34 -2.12
C TYR A 403 25.39 32.46 -1.76
N THR A 404 24.69 32.34 -0.63
CA THR A 404 23.76 33.36 -0.12
C THR A 404 24.29 34.02 1.16
N GLY A 405 23.91 35.28 1.40
CA GLY A 405 24.40 36.05 2.57
C GLY A 405 25.88 36.41 2.48
N VAL A 406 26.37 36.71 1.27
CA VAL A 406 27.80 36.95 0.99
C VAL A 406 28.23 38.35 1.46
N THR A 407 29.43 38.44 2.03
CA THR A 407 30.09 39.72 2.36
C THR A 407 30.73 40.32 1.11
N ALA A 408 30.59 41.63 0.93
CA ALA A 408 31.21 42.36 -0.19
C ALA A 408 32.73 42.09 -0.26
N GLY A 409 33.27 41.90 -1.47
CA GLY A 409 34.70 41.62 -1.65
C GLY A 409 35.12 40.15 -1.52
N VAL A 410 34.27 39.29 -0.96
CA VAL A 410 34.64 37.89 -0.65
C VAL A 410 33.59 36.92 -1.20
N PRO A 411 33.70 36.50 -2.48
CA PRO A 411 32.66 35.73 -3.18
C PRO A 411 32.17 34.47 -2.47
N ARG A 412 32.99 33.80 -1.65
CA ARG A 412 32.63 32.53 -0.97
C ARG A 412 32.39 32.67 0.54
N SER A 413 32.18 33.88 1.06
CA SER A 413 31.99 34.12 2.50
C SER A 413 30.62 33.70 3.07
N GLY A 414 29.62 33.54 2.21
CA GLY A 414 28.24 33.20 2.60
C GLY A 414 28.00 31.70 2.79
N ALA A 415 26.75 31.32 3.01
CA ALA A 415 26.33 29.93 3.04
C ALA A 415 26.32 29.36 1.60
N LEU A 416 26.95 28.19 1.39
CA LEU A 416 26.83 27.47 0.12
C LEU A 416 25.40 26.94 0.01
N ALA A 417 24.62 27.51 -0.90
CA ALA A 417 23.23 27.14 -1.11
C ALA A 417 23.07 26.07 -2.20
N TRP A 418 23.94 26.08 -3.21
CA TRP A 418 23.93 25.08 -4.28
C TRP A 418 25.29 24.93 -4.97
N SER A 419 25.56 23.75 -5.51
CA SER A 419 26.68 23.51 -6.44
C SER A 419 26.33 22.45 -7.48
N GLY A 420 26.90 22.58 -8.67
CA GLY A 420 26.77 21.60 -9.76
C GLY A 420 27.97 21.64 -10.69
N SER A 421 28.14 20.61 -11.52
CA SER A 421 29.26 20.53 -12.47
C SER A 421 28.87 19.80 -13.75
N GLY A 422 29.67 19.97 -14.79
CA GLY A 422 29.43 19.34 -16.08
C GLY A 422 30.52 19.63 -17.11
N THR A 423 30.24 19.28 -18.35
CA THR A 423 31.10 19.56 -19.50
C THR A 423 30.23 20.06 -20.65
N LEU A 424 30.62 21.17 -21.25
CA LEU A 424 29.93 21.81 -22.36
C LEU A 424 30.73 21.55 -23.63
N ALA A 425 30.12 20.85 -24.58
CA ALA A 425 30.83 20.31 -25.74
C ALA A 425 31.31 21.38 -26.73
N ALA A 426 30.69 22.55 -26.74
CA ALA A 426 31.00 23.63 -27.66
C ALA A 426 31.26 24.95 -26.92
N ALA A 427 32.09 25.81 -27.53
CA ALA A 427 32.21 27.21 -27.12
C ALA A 427 30.89 27.93 -27.41
N GLY A 428 30.47 28.83 -26.52
CA GLY A 428 29.11 29.38 -26.59
C GLY A 428 28.64 30.03 -25.32
N TYR A 429 27.43 30.58 -25.35
CA TYR A 429 26.67 30.94 -24.17
C TYR A 429 25.85 29.75 -23.69
N HIS A 430 25.91 29.45 -22.40
CA HIS A 430 25.22 28.32 -21.80
C HIS A 430 24.52 28.75 -20.52
N THR A 431 23.32 28.22 -20.31
CA THR A 431 22.57 28.38 -19.06
C THR A 431 22.49 27.06 -18.32
N VAL A 432 23.05 27.03 -17.11
CA VAL A 432 23.06 25.86 -16.23
C VAL A 432 21.94 26.01 -15.19
N PRO A 433 20.93 25.11 -15.20
CA PRO A 433 19.88 25.13 -14.19
C PRO A 433 20.43 24.87 -12.78
N VAL A 434 19.94 25.65 -11.82
CA VAL A 434 20.15 25.43 -10.39
C VAL A 434 19.01 24.55 -9.88
N ALA A 435 19.33 23.31 -9.52
CA ALA A 435 18.33 22.36 -9.03
C ALA A 435 17.99 22.61 -7.55
N GLY A 436 16.69 22.62 -7.23
CA GLY A 436 16.19 22.94 -5.90
C GLY A 436 15.93 24.44 -5.70
N VAL A 437 15.55 24.83 -4.48
CA VAL A 437 15.20 26.21 -4.14
C VAL A 437 16.39 26.87 -3.46
N VAL A 438 16.93 27.93 -4.08
CA VAL A 438 17.99 28.77 -3.50
C VAL A 438 17.41 30.15 -3.17
N PRO A 439 16.84 30.35 -1.98
CA PRO A 439 16.14 31.58 -1.65
C PRO A 439 17.10 32.74 -1.44
N VAL A 440 16.69 33.92 -1.89
CA VAL A 440 17.35 35.20 -1.64
C VAL A 440 16.30 36.24 -1.24
N SER A 441 16.59 37.03 -0.22
CA SER A 441 15.73 38.15 0.18
C SER A 441 16.16 39.45 -0.52
N SER A 442 15.24 40.36 -0.79
CA SER A 442 15.51 41.69 -1.31
C SER A 442 16.59 42.39 -0.46
N GLY A 443 17.59 42.95 -1.12
CA GLY A 443 18.76 43.56 -0.49
C GLY A 443 19.82 42.57 0.02
N GLN A 444 19.55 41.27 0.06
CA GLN A 444 20.55 40.25 0.39
C GLN A 444 21.57 40.13 -0.74
N ARG A 445 22.85 40.05 -0.36
CA ARG A 445 23.92 39.72 -1.31
C ARG A 445 24.04 38.21 -1.48
N PHE A 446 24.21 37.80 -2.73
CA PHE A 446 24.54 36.43 -3.10
C PHE A 446 25.64 36.46 -4.15
N SER A 447 26.35 35.36 -4.35
CA SER A 447 27.34 35.23 -5.41
C SER A 447 27.08 34.01 -6.25
N VAL A 448 27.41 34.13 -7.53
CA VAL A 448 27.60 32.98 -8.41
C VAL A 448 29.09 32.87 -8.68
N VAL A 449 29.63 31.67 -8.48
CA VAL A 449 31.04 31.36 -8.67
C VAL A 449 31.13 30.22 -9.67
N VAL A 450 31.97 30.37 -10.69
CA VAL A 450 32.19 29.35 -11.71
C VAL A 450 33.67 29.05 -11.81
N LYS A 451 34.02 27.77 -11.73
CA LYS A 451 35.32 27.25 -12.12
C LYS A 451 35.21 26.73 -13.54
N LEU A 452 36.09 27.20 -14.42
CA LEU A 452 36.15 26.72 -15.80
C LEU A 452 37.50 26.04 -16.05
N THR A 453 37.47 24.91 -16.75
CA THR A 453 38.64 24.17 -17.19
C THR A 453 38.53 23.90 -18.69
N ASN A 454 39.35 24.58 -19.47
CA ASN A 454 39.48 24.34 -20.91
C ASN A 454 40.38 23.13 -21.18
N PRO A 455 40.14 22.36 -22.26
CA PRO A 455 41.05 21.29 -22.65
C PRO A 455 42.36 21.79 -23.27
N SER A 456 42.35 22.93 -23.97
CA SER A 456 43.49 23.37 -24.78
C SER A 456 43.88 24.84 -24.60
N ASP A 457 42.91 25.75 -24.53
CA ASP A 457 43.19 27.19 -24.42
C ASP A 457 43.37 27.64 -22.97
N GLN A 458 44.39 28.47 -22.71
CA GLN A 458 44.73 28.93 -21.35
C GLN A 458 43.91 30.14 -20.87
N TYR A 459 42.88 30.55 -21.62
CA TYR A 459 42.05 31.71 -21.32
C TYR A 459 40.58 31.30 -21.19
N PRO A 460 40.22 30.58 -20.11
CA PRO A 460 38.88 30.01 -19.94
C PRO A 460 37.78 31.02 -19.59
N VAL A 461 38.12 32.25 -19.17
CA VAL A 461 37.12 33.23 -18.69
C VAL A 461 36.81 34.26 -19.77
N ALA A 462 35.56 34.28 -20.22
CA ALA A 462 35.04 35.35 -21.06
C ALA A 462 34.72 36.60 -20.22
N VAL A 463 35.10 37.77 -20.74
CA VAL A 463 34.85 39.07 -20.11
C VAL A 463 34.22 40.05 -21.11
N GLU A 464 33.33 40.87 -20.57
CA GLU A 464 32.97 42.13 -21.18
C GLU A 464 34.15 43.07 -20.99
N ALA A 465 34.60 43.71 -22.06
CA ALA A 465 35.73 44.63 -22.01
C ALA A 465 35.47 45.87 -22.85
N ASN A 466 36.03 46.99 -22.41
CA ASN A 466 36.04 48.23 -23.16
C ASN A 466 37.21 48.16 -24.17
N THR A 467 36.91 48.19 -25.46
CA THR A 467 37.93 48.08 -26.50
C THR A 467 38.92 49.24 -26.52
N LEU A 468 38.58 50.40 -25.92
CA LEU A 468 39.51 51.52 -25.76
C LEU A 468 40.69 51.21 -24.83
N ASP A 469 40.56 50.22 -23.95
CA ASP A 469 41.57 49.91 -22.93
C ASP A 469 42.77 49.10 -23.49
N TRP A 470 42.63 48.46 -24.66
CA TRP A 470 43.70 47.64 -25.26
C TRP A 470 43.84 47.77 -26.79
N ALA A 471 42.91 48.42 -27.50
CA ALA A 471 43.01 48.70 -28.94
C ALA A 471 42.44 50.09 -29.29
N ALA A 472 43.31 51.10 -29.36
CA ALA A 472 42.91 52.45 -29.75
C ALA A 472 42.94 52.65 -31.30
N PRO A 473 41.93 53.32 -31.90
CA PRO A 473 40.59 53.61 -31.39
C PRO A 473 39.57 52.68 -32.07
N GLN A 474 39.23 51.55 -31.43
CA GLN A 474 38.16 50.69 -31.94
C GLN A 474 36.88 50.92 -31.17
N ASP A 475 35.98 51.70 -31.76
CA ASP A 475 34.58 51.86 -31.33
C ASP A 475 33.85 50.54 -31.64
N TYR A 476 33.73 49.68 -30.63
CA TYR A 476 32.92 48.46 -30.67
C TYR A 476 32.11 48.31 -29.39
N SER A 477 32.77 48.27 -28.22
CA SER A 477 32.14 48.09 -26.91
C SER A 477 32.55 49.20 -25.92
N SER A 478 32.65 50.44 -26.39
CA SER A 478 33.07 51.59 -25.56
C SER A 478 32.13 51.85 -24.39
N GLY A 479 30.87 51.38 -24.46
CA GLY A 479 29.87 51.42 -23.41
C GLY A 479 30.09 50.43 -22.25
N ALA A 480 31.07 49.52 -22.32
CA ALA A 480 31.39 48.60 -21.23
C ALA A 480 31.87 49.36 -19.97
N THR A 481 31.29 49.02 -18.82
CA THR A 481 31.59 49.66 -17.53
C THR A 481 31.64 48.62 -16.41
N ALA A 482 32.48 48.86 -15.40
CA ALA A 482 32.55 48.03 -14.20
C ALA A 482 32.73 48.88 -12.94
N SER A 483 32.23 48.37 -11.82
CA SER A 483 32.36 48.96 -10.49
C SER A 483 33.05 47.98 -9.53
N ALA A 484 33.88 48.50 -8.64
CA ALA A 484 34.50 47.70 -7.59
C ALA A 484 33.42 46.98 -6.78
N GLY A 485 33.62 45.70 -6.47
CA GLY A 485 32.60 44.89 -5.81
C GLY A 485 31.84 43.92 -6.71
N GLN A 486 31.94 44.05 -8.04
CA GLN A 486 31.11 43.29 -8.98
C GLN A 486 31.72 41.95 -9.38
N SER A 487 32.81 42.01 -10.15
CA SER A 487 33.42 40.86 -10.82
C SER A 487 34.79 40.50 -10.28
N TYR A 488 35.01 39.20 -10.09
CA TYR A 488 36.24 38.66 -9.53
C TYR A 488 36.77 37.48 -10.33
N VAL A 489 38.10 37.30 -10.29
CA VAL A 489 38.80 36.11 -10.78
C VAL A 489 39.71 35.51 -9.71
N SER A 490 40.01 34.22 -9.79
CA SER A 490 40.84 33.52 -8.82
C SER A 490 41.49 32.27 -9.37
N SER A 491 42.80 32.12 -9.16
CA SER A 491 43.53 30.92 -9.61
C SER A 491 43.32 29.69 -8.72
N ASN A 492 42.81 29.88 -7.50
CA ASN A 492 42.68 28.84 -6.48
C ASN A 492 41.28 28.73 -5.85
N GLY A 493 40.34 29.59 -6.27
CA GLY A 493 38.97 29.63 -5.76
C GLY A 493 38.82 30.11 -4.32
N SER A 494 39.87 30.69 -3.72
CA SER A 494 39.92 31.17 -2.33
C SER A 494 40.43 32.61 -2.22
N SER A 495 41.47 32.96 -2.98
CA SER A 495 42.03 34.31 -3.08
C SER A 495 41.49 35.00 -4.32
N TRP A 496 40.72 36.06 -4.15
CA TRP A 496 39.98 36.71 -5.24
C TRP A 496 40.58 38.06 -5.60
N THR A 497 40.71 38.31 -6.90
CA THR A 497 41.13 39.58 -7.48
C THR A 497 39.92 40.27 -8.10
N ASP A 498 39.60 41.47 -7.64
CA ASP A 498 38.57 42.32 -8.25
C ASP A 498 39.11 42.86 -9.59
N LEU A 499 38.42 42.59 -10.69
CA LEU A 499 38.87 42.99 -12.03
C LEU A 499 39.08 44.51 -12.15
N THR A 500 38.31 45.30 -11.41
CA THR A 500 38.44 46.76 -11.41
C THR A 500 39.78 47.27 -10.86
N THR A 501 40.56 46.41 -10.21
CA THR A 501 41.89 46.73 -9.67
C THR A 501 43.03 46.36 -10.61
N VAL A 502 42.76 45.58 -11.66
CA VAL A 502 43.78 45.11 -12.59
C VAL A 502 44.12 46.22 -13.59
N ARG A 503 45.23 46.92 -13.33
CA ARG A 503 45.86 47.87 -14.25
C ARG A 503 47.16 47.28 -14.75
N ASN A 504 47.41 47.41 -16.05
CA ASN A 504 48.62 46.93 -16.71
C ASN A 504 48.88 45.47 -16.33
N SER A 505 48.02 44.59 -16.84
CA SER A 505 48.13 43.13 -16.74
C SER A 505 49.52 42.64 -17.20
N TYR A 506 49.80 41.35 -17.09
CA TYR A 506 51.10 40.81 -17.53
C TYR A 506 51.47 41.21 -18.97
N PHE A 507 50.47 41.40 -19.83
CA PHE A 507 50.64 41.80 -21.23
C PHE A 507 50.43 43.30 -21.50
N GLY A 508 50.21 44.09 -20.45
CA GLY A 508 49.98 45.53 -20.55
C GLY A 508 48.52 45.94 -20.81
N ASP A 509 47.57 45.01 -20.67
CA ASP A 509 46.14 45.27 -20.87
C ASP A 509 45.49 45.80 -19.57
N ASP A 510 44.49 46.66 -19.70
CA ASP A 510 43.72 47.22 -18.58
C ASP A 510 42.32 46.59 -18.51
N PHE A 511 41.93 46.04 -17.34
CA PHE A 511 40.62 45.36 -17.15
C PHE A 511 39.69 46.11 -16.18
N TYR A 512 39.96 47.39 -15.94
CA TYR A 512 39.28 48.11 -14.87
C TYR A 512 37.83 48.49 -15.15
N ARG A 513 37.42 48.34 -16.41
CA ARG A 513 36.04 48.48 -16.90
C ARG A 513 35.45 47.15 -17.34
N SER A 514 36.06 46.03 -16.92
CA SER A 514 35.65 44.71 -17.34
C SER A 514 34.86 43.97 -16.26
N ASN A 515 33.80 43.29 -16.70
CA ASN A 515 33.08 42.32 -15.89
C ASN A 515 33.23 40.92 -16.48
N VAL A 516 33.24 39.89 -15.62
CA VAL A 516 33.15 38.51 -16.10
C VAL A 516 31.76 38.28 -16.68
N CYS A 517 31.69 37.54 -17.79
CA CYS A 517 30.41 37.24 -18.43
C CYS A 517 29.68 36.12 -17.69
N LEU A 518 29.07 36.48 -16.55
CA LEU A 518 28.40 35.57 -15.63
C LEU A 518 27.10 36.21 -15.14
N LYS A 519 25.99 35.54 -15.39
CA LYS A 519 24.64 35.98 -15.04
C LYS A 519 24.01 35.02 -14.04
N ALA A 520 23.08 35.52 -13.24
CA ALA A 520 22.18 34.71 -12.43
C ALA A 520 20.73 34.96 -12.83
N TYR A 521 19.97 33.89 -13.01
CA TYR A 521 18.55 33.95 -13.30
C TYR A 521 17.77 33.56 -12.07
N ALA A 522 16.66 34.25 -11.82
CA ALA A 522 15.85 34.05 -10.63
C ALA A 522 14.37 34.19 -10.93
N ASP A 523 13.56 33.63 -10.05
CA ASP A 523 12.14 33.91 -9.98
C ASP A 523 11.81 34.74 -8.74
N ALA A 524 11.07 35.84 -8.94
CA ALA A 524 10.45 36.57 -7.84
C ALA A 524 9.27 35.73 -7.32
N ASP A 525 9.27 35.41 -6.04
CA ASP A 525 8.13 34.75 -5.41
C ASP A 525 7.12 35.83 -4.96
N ALA A 526 5.97 35.85 -5.64
CA ALA A 526 4.85 36.73 -5.32
C ALA A 526 3.60 35.94 -4.92
N THR A 527 3.71 34.61 -4.78
CA THR A 527 2.58 33.72 -4.57
C THR A 527 2.52 33.28 -3.11
N PRO A 528 1.36 33.39 -2.45
CA PRO A 528 1.20 32.78 -1.13
C PRO A 528 1.30 31.25 -1.19
N PRO A 529 1.69 30.61 -0.07
CA PRO A 529 1.72 29.15 0.04
C PRO A 529 0.33 28.56 -0.21
N THR A 530 0.27 27.30 -0.67
CA THR A 530 -1.02 26.62 -0.85
C THR A 530 -1.79 26.56 0.47
N ALA A 531 -3.11 26.55 0.39
CA ALA A 531 -3.95 26.36 1.56
C ALA A 531 -3.59 25.05 2.27
N VAL A 532 -3.69 25.06 3.60
CA VAL A 532 -3.70 23.82 4.36
C VAL A 532 -4.93 23.02 3.92
N GLY A 533 -4.74 21.78 3.46
CA GLY A 533 -5.80 20.97 2.87
C GLY A 533 -6.91 20.60 3.88
N ALA A 534 -6.54 20.22 5.10
CA ALA A 534 -7.47 19.95 6.19
C ALA A 534 -6.83 20.24 7.55
N VAL A 535 -7.67 20.70 8.49
CA VAL A 535 -7.35 20.85 9.91
C VAL A 535 -8.25 19.88 10.66
N TYR A 536 -7.66 18.97 11.40
CA TYR A 536 -8.33 17.97 12.22
C TYR A 536 -8.15 18.32 13.69
N ASP A 537 -9.18 18.12 14.49
CA ASP A 537 -9.10 18.27 15.94
C ASP A 537 -8.39 17.06 16.55
N GLY A 538 -7.56 17.28 17.58
CA GLY A 538 -6.73 16.26 18.22
C GLY A 538 -5.26 16.30 17.84
N SER A 539 -4.41 15.66 18.64
CA SER A 539 -2.93 15.72 18.50
C SER A 539 -2.34 14.67 17.57
N ALA A 540 -3.08 13.60 17.26
CA ALA A 540 -2.61 12.49 16.43
C ALA A 540 -2.77 12.81 14.94
N ALA A 541 -1.69 12.68 14.16
CA ALA A 541 -1.67 13.04 12.75
C ALA A 541 -2.73 12.28 11.92
N GLY A 542 -3.57 13.02 11.21
CA GLY A 542 -4.66 12.50 10.37
C GLY A 542 -5.86 11.98 11.15
N SER A 543 -5.86 12.09 12.48
CA SER A 543 -7.02 11.77 13.32
C SER A 543 -7.81 13.02 13.61
N ASP A 544 -9.12 12.88 13.61
CA ASP A 544 -10.07 13.93 13.96
C ASP A 544 -10.85 13.53 15.20
N ILE A 545 -10.96 14.42 16.19
CA ILE A 545 -11.71 14.17 17.43
C ILE A 545 -12.87 15.16 17.53
N ASP A 546 -14.07 14.63 17.71
CA ASP A 546 -15.25 15.47 17.89
C ASP A 546 -15.33 16.07 19.30
N LYS A 547 -14.64 15.46 20.28
CA LYS A 547 -14.82 15.72 21.72
C LYS A 547 -13.51 15.75 22.49
N THR A 548 -13.47 16.56 23.54
CA THR A 548 -12.36 16.60 24.51
C THR A 548 -12.87 16.76 25.94
N GLY A 549 -12.26 16.02 26.87
CA GLY A 549 -12.55 16.16 28.31
C GLY A 549 -11.83 17.31 29.01
N SER A 550 -10.93 18.02 28.32
CA SER A 550 -10.10 19.04 28.93
C SER A 550 -10.77 20.41 28.92
N THR A 551 -10.82 21.06 30.08
CA THR A 551 -11.28 22.46 30.21
C THR A 551 -10.14 23.48 30.12
N THR A 552 -8.89 23.02 29.94
CA THR A 552 -7.69 23.88 30.00
C THR A 552 -6.75 23.75 28.80
N GLN A 553 -7.04 22.82 27.88
CA GLN A 553 -6.19 22.54 26.74
C GLN A 553 -7.00 21.99 25.57
N LEU A 554 -6.64 22.40 24.35
CA LEU A 554 -7.13 21.84 23.10
C LEU A 554 -5.95 21.43 22.23
N SER A 555 -6.18 20.55 21.26
CA SER A 555 -5.17 20.16 20.27
C SER A 555 -5.74 20.05 18.87
N ALA A 556 -4.90 20.26 17.86
CA ALA A 556 -5.23 20.03 16.45
C ALA A 556 -4.00 19.57 15.68
N ASN A 557 -4.25 18.97 14.52
CA ASN A 557 -3.25 18.53 13.55
C ASN A 557 -3.73 18.85 12.13
N TRP A 558 -2.83 18.96 11.15
CA TRP A 558 -3.21 19.37 9.80
C TRP A 558 -2.30 18.80 8.73
N THR A 559 -2.81 18.80 7.50
CA THR A 559 -2.03 18.41 6.31
C THR A 559 -0.97 19.47 5.98
N ALA A 560 0.19 19.04 5.49
CA ALA A 560 1.22 19.97 5.04
C ALA A 560 0.74 20.84 3.87
N SER A 561 1.03 22.13 3.96
CA SER A 561 0.99 23.07 2.84
C SER A 561 2.26 22.94 2.00
N SER A 562 2.20 23.46 0.78
CA SER A 562 3.30 23.49 -0.18
C SER A 562 3.47 24.89 -0.75
N ASP A 563 4.71 25.33 -0.84
CA ASP A 563 5.10 26.54 -1.57
C ASP A 563 6.34 26.16 -2.37
N PRO A 564 6.17 25.76 -3.63
CA PRO A 564 7.27 25.34 -4.49
C PRO A 564 8.38 26.39 -4.65
N GLU A 565 8.04 27.67 -4.47
CA GLU A 565 8.88 28.82 -4.78
C GLU A 565 9.83 29.21 -3.63
N SER A 566 9.33 29.35 -2.41
CA SER A 566 10.12 29.73 -1.22
C SER A 566 9.98 28.77 -0.03
N GLY A 567 9.16 27.73 -0.14
CA GLY A 567 8.96 26.73 0.90
C GLY A 567 8.16 27.26 2.09
N ILE A 568 7.81 26.37 3.02
CA ILE A 568 7.03 26.74 4.21
C ILE A 568 7.98 27.12 5.36
N ALA A 569 7.94 28.39 5.77
CA ALA A 569 8.69 28.88 6.91
C ALA A 569 8.07 28.46 8.24
N ARG A 570 6.73 28.52 8.37
CA ARG A 570 5.99 28.10 9.57
C ARG A 570 4.48 27.96 9.32
N TYR A 571 3.78 27.42 10.30
CA TYR A 571 2.33 27.46 10.44
C TYR A 571 1.95 28.34 11.64
N ASP A 572 0.96 29.21 11.44
CA ASP A 572 0.30 29.94 12.53
C ASP A 572 -1.07 29.32 12.79
N TYR A 573 -1.50 29.26 14.06
CA TYR A 573 -2.82 28.78 14.47
C TYR A 573 -3.57 29.80 15.34
N ALA A 574 -4.90 29.76 15.28
CA ALA A 574 -5.82 30.51 16.15
C ALA A 574 -6.92 29.58 16.66
N ILE A 575 -7.58 29.97 17.76
CA ILE A 575 -8.69 29.20 18.36
C ILE A 575 -9.87 30.13 18.58
N GLY A 576 -11.07 29.69 18.20
CA GLY A 576 -12.32 30.42 18.43
C GLY A 576 -13.49 29.52 18.81
N THR A 577 -14.58 30.15 19.27
CA THR A 577 -15.86 29.47 19.57
C THR A 577 -16.76 29.28 18.34
N TYR A 578 -16.32 29.76 17.17
CA TYR A 578 -16.94 29.55 15.87
C TYR A 578 -15.83 29.54 14.79
N ALA A 579 -16.05 28.89 13.66
CA ALA A 579 -15.13 28.93 12.53
C ALA A 579 -14.94 30.37 12.03
N GLY A 580 -13.71 30.87 12.05
CA GLY A 580 -13.38 32.28 11.79
C GLY A 580 -13.01 33.08 13.04
N GLY A 581 -13.36 32.59 14.23
CA GLY A 581 -13.14 33.26 15.51
C GLY A 581 -11.70 33.13 16.03
N THR A 582 -11.20 34.20 16.66
CA THR A 582 -9.91 34.20 17.37
C THR A 582 -10.07 34.62 18.83
N ASP A 583 -11.27 34.44 19.39
CA ASP A 583 -11.72 34.91 20.70
C ASP A 583 -11.13 34.10 21.87
N VAL A 584 -10.64 32.89 21.62
CA VAL A 584 -10.00 32.03 22.63
C VAL A 584 -8.49 32.14 22.57
N ARG A 585 -7.92 32.15 21.35
CA ARG A 585 -6.50 32.41 21.11
C ARG A 585 -6.30 33.09 19.76
N THR A 586 -5.59 34.21 19.77
CA THR A 586 -5.17 34.90 18.55
C THR A 586 -4.04 34.15 17.83
N TRP A 587 -3.77 34.54 16.59
CA TRP A 587 -2.75 33.94 15.73
C TRP A 587 -1.40 33.78 16.44
N THR A 588 -0.98 32.53 16.61
CA THR A 588 0.22 32.12 17.34
C THR A 588 1.06 31.20 16.45
N SER A 589 2.37 31.43 16.38
CA SER A 589 3.28 30.59 15.60
C SER A 589 3.46 29.20 16.23
N ASN A 590 3.41 28.15 15.39
CA ASN A 590 3.71 26.76 15.75
C ASN A 590 5.02 26.25 15.11
N GLY A 591 5.82 27.14 14.51
CA GLY A 591 6.98 26.72 13.71
C GLY A 591 6.57 25.82 12.54
N THR A 592 7.39 24.83 12.19
CA THR A 592 7.12 23.90 11.07
C THR A 592 6.33 22.65 11.48
N SER A 593 5.94 22.52 12.75
CA SER A 593 5.16 21.39 13.26
C SER A 593 3.75 21.36 12.66
N LEU A 594 3.29 20.16 12.30
CA LEU A 594 1.96 19.92 11.71
C LEU A 594 0.87 19.59 12.75
N SER A 595 1.19 19.72 14.04
CA SER A 595 0.23 19.58 15.14
C SER A 595 0.61 20.48 16.30
N VAL A 596 -0.38 20.81 17.13
CA VAL A 596 -0.20 21.65 18.32
C VAL A 596 -1.13 21.20 19.45
N THR A 597 -0.65 21.36 20.68
CA THR A 597 -1.45 21.21 21.89
C THR A 597 -1.42 22.53 22.68
N ALA A 598 -2.47 23.32 22.57
CA ALA A 598 -2.60 24.65 23.16
C ALA A 598 -3.07 24.57 24.62
N SER A 599 -2.17 24.75 25.59
CA SER A 599 -2.47 24.76 27.03
C SER A 599 -2.80 26.16 27.57
N GLY A 600 -3.30 26.21 28.81
CA GLY A 600 -3.59 27.46 29.53
C GLY A 600 -4.86 28.15 29.05
N LEU A 601 -5.81 27.40 28.49
CA LEU A 601 -7.09 27.89 28.02
C LEU A 601 -8.12 27.90 29.17
N SER A 602 -9.21 28.65 29.00
CA SER A 602 -10.37 28.62 29.88
C SER A 602 -11.59 28.20 29.07
N LEU A 603 -11.87 26.91 29.06
CA LEU A 603 -12.87 26.31 28.19
C LEU A 603 -14.12 25.92 28.98
N THR A 604 -15.28 26.04 28.34
CA THR A 604 -16.58 25.78 28.97
C THR A 604 -17.16 24.47 28.45
N ASN A 605 -17.60 23.61 29.37
CA ASN A 605 -18.30 22.37 29.02
C ASN A 605 -19.54 22.65 28.16
N GLY A 606 -19.72 21.87 27.09
CA GLY A 606 -20.81 22.01 26.11
C GLY A 606 -20.55 23.03 24.99
N ILE A 607 -19.38 23.70 24.97
CA ILE A 607 -19.01 24.62 23.89
C ILE A 607 -18.07 23.92 22.90
N THR A 608 -18.33 24.15 21.60
CA THR A 608 -17.47 23.71 20.50
C THR A 608 -16.41 24.75 20.19
N TYR A 609 -15.18 24.30 19.99
CA TYR A 609 -14.02 25.13 19.70
C TYR A 609 -13.37 24.72 18.39
N TYR A 610 -12.91 25.70 17.62
CA TYR A 610 -12.41 25.51 16.26
C TYR A 610 -10.97 25.98 16.15
N PHE A 611 -10.12 25.22 15.46
CA PHE A 611 -8.77 25.65 15.10
C PHE A 611 -8.75 26.27 13.71
N GLY A 612 -8.20 27.47 13.60
CA GLY A 612 -7.85 28.10 12.33
C GLY A 612 -6.36 27.98 12.07
N VAL A 613 -5.94 27.47 10.91
CA VAL A 613 -4.53 27.29 10.55
C VAL A 613 -4.23 27.98 9.23
N ARG A 614 -3.07 28.66 9.16
CA ARG A 614 -2.52 29.21 7.91
C ARG A 614 -1.02 28.93 7.85
N ALA A 615 -0.54 28.66 6.63
CA ALA A 615 0.87 28.50 6.36
C ALA A 615 1.50 29.86 6.03
N VAL A 616 2.79 29.99 6.34
CA VAL A 616 3.60 31.16 6.04
C VAL A 616 4.80 30.70 5.24
N ASN A 617 4.98 31.25 4.04
CA ASN A 617 6.11 30.87 3.19
C ASN A 617 7.40 31.59 3.61
N GLY A 618 8.51 31.32 2.91
CA GLY A 618 9.82 31.92 3.15
C GLY A 618 9.83 33.45 3.16
N LEU A 619 8.83 34.08 2.54
CA LEU A 619 8.70 35.54 2.39
C LEU A 619 7.70 36.18 3.35
N GLY A 620 7.08 35.39 4.23
CA GLY A 620 6.09 35.91 5.17
C GLY A 620 4.68 36.07 4.58
N LEU A 621 4.43 35.60 3.36
CA LEU A 621 3.08 35.57 2.78
C LEU A 621 2.26 34.45 3.43
N PHE A 622 0.97 34.71 3.65
CA PHE A 622 0.05 33.79 4.30
C PHE A 622 -0.82 33.04 3.29
N SER A 623 -0.96 31.73 3.45
CA SER A 623 -2.00 30.99 2.75
C SER A 623 -3.39 31.40 3.24
N SER A 624 -4.43 31.02 2.49
CA SER A 624 -5.80 31.10 3.00
C SER A 624 -5.95 30.23 4.24
N THR A 625 -6.70 30.73 5.23
CA THR A 625 -6.96 30.00 6.47
C THR A 625 -7.89 28.81 6.24
N ALA A 626 -7.49 27.64 6.73
CA ALA A 626 -8.35 26.47 6.88
C ALA A 626 -8.83 26.38 8.34
N TRP A 627 -10.05 25.87 8.54
CA TRP A 627 -10.66 25.70 9.86
C TRP A 627 -10.99 24.23 10.09
N SER A 628 -10.85 23.75 11.33
CA SER A 628 -11.42 22.47 11.73
C SER A 628 -12.96 22.54 11.78
N ASP A 629 -13.61 21.38 11.87
CA ASP A 629 -15.07 21.27 12.07
C ASP A 629 -15.49 21.35 13.55
N GLY A 630 -14.51 21.29 14.47
CA GLY A 630 -14.59 21.75 15.84
C GLY A 630 -14.75 20.63 16.86
N GLN A 631 -14.07 20.77 18.01
CA GLN A 631 -14.16 19.85 19.13
C GLN A 631 -15.02 20.42 20.27
N ILE A 632 -16.00 19.65 20.75
CA ILE A 632 -16.82 20.03 21.91
C ILE A 632 -16.14 19.61 23.22
N VAL A 633 -16.13 20.51 24.20
CA VAL A 633 -15.71 20.15 25.56
C VAL A 633 -16.82 19.34 26.22
N ASP A 634 -16.53 18.08 26.55
CA ASP A 634 -17.47 17.13 27.16
C ASP A 634 -16.85 16.52 28.41
N THR A 635 -17.29 16.98 29.59
CA THR A 635 -16.83 16.48 30.89
C THR A 635 -17.82 15.51 31.54
N SER A 636 -18.68 14.86 30.77
CA SER A 636 -19.66 13.90 31.30
C SER A 636 -18.99 12.60 31.77
N THR A 637 -19.42 12.07 32.91
CA THR A 637 -19.04 10.73 33.37
C THR A 637 -19.95 9.68 32.71
N PRO A 638 -19.43 8.51 32.30
CA PRO A 638 -20.30 7.42 31.83
C PRO A 638 -21.16 6.89 32.98
N GLY A 639 -22.34 6.35 32.64
CA GLY A 639 -23.22 5.67 33.56
C GLY A 639 -22.58 4.40 34.14
N ASP A 640 -23.08 3.98 35.30
CA ASP A 640 -22.54 2.82 36.00
C ASP A 640 -22.84 1.50 35.25
N VAL A 641 -22.02 0.47 35.50
CA VAL A 641 -22.33 -0.88 35.03
C VAL A 641 -23.55 -1.42 35.79
N PRO A 642 -24.47 -2.15 35.14
CA PRO A 642 -25.73 -2.55 35.77
C PRO A 642 -25.58 -3.75 36.74
N TYR A 643 -24.57 -4.59 36.57
CA TYR A 643 -24.26 -5.73 37.45
C TYR A 643 -22.80 -6.16 37.29
N VAL A 644 -22.26 -6.86 38.30
CA VAL A 644 -21.00 -7.61 38.26
C VAL A 644 -21.28 -8.99 38.87
N TYR A 645 -21.02 -10.04 38.11
CA TYR A 645 -21.18 -11.43 38.51
C TYR A 645 -19.81 -12.11 38.57
N ASP A 646 -19.64 -12.98 39.57
CA ASP A 646 -18.47 -13.83 39.67
C ASP A 646 -18.55 -14.97 38.65
N GLY A 647 -17.42 -15.40 38.09
CA GLY A 647 -17.37 -16.36 36.97
C GLY A 647 -17.47 -15.74 35.58
N THR A 648 -17.33 -16.57 34.53
CA THR A 648 -17.29 -16.11 33.13
C THR A 648 -18.67 -16.02 32.45
N GLY A 649 -19.74 -16.38 33.16
CA GLY A 649 -21.10 -16.44 32.62
C GLY A 649 -22.15 -16.15 33.69
N TYR A 650 -22.85 -17.19 34.17
CA TYR A 650 -23.71 -17.03 35.34
C TYR A 650 -22.87 -16.72 36.58
N ASP A 651 -23.53 -16.10 37.55
CA ASP A 651 -22.94 -15.80 38.85
C ASP A 651 -22.47 -17.08 39.54
N SER A 652 -21.24 -17.05 40.03
CA SER A 652 -20.52 -18.21 40.56
C SER A 652 -20.17 -17.98 42.03
N ASP A 653 -20.89 -18.68 42.90
CA ASP A 653 -20.64 -18.63 44.35
C ASP A 653 -19.29 -19.24 44.75
N TYR A 654 -18.70 -20.08 43.89
CA TYR A 654 -17.49 -20.85 44.17
C TYR A 654 -16.40 -20.69 43.12
N ALA A 655 -15.15 -20.79 43.56
CA ALA A 655 -13.95 -20.82 42.74
C ALA A 655 -13.11 -22.08 43.05
N THR A 656 -12.88 -22.93 42.05
CA THR A 656 -12.10 -24.18 42.17
C THR A 656 -10.60 -24.00 41.98
N SER A 657 -10.10 -22.77 42.10
CA SER A 657 -8.70 -22.43 41.88
C SER A 657 -8.19 -21.44 42.92
N LEU A 658 -7.04 -21.73 43.51
CA LEU A 658 -6.34 -20.80 44.40
C LEU A 658 -5.41 -19.82 43.67
N THR A 659 -5.34 -19.88 42.34
CA THR A 659 -4.47 -19.02 41.54
C THR A 659 -5.20 -18.25 40.45
N SER A 660 -6.52 -18.44 40.33
CA SER A 660 -7.31 -17.71 39.37
C SER A 660 -8.74 -17.45 39.84
N LEU A 661 -9.27 -16.29 39.47
CA LEU A 661 -10.68 -15.93 39.65
C LEU A 661 -11.20 -15.34 38.34
N SER A 662 -12.51 -15.40 38.13
CA SER A 662 -13.15 -14.79 36.96
C SER A 662 -14.36 -13.95 37.37
N ALA A 663 -14.74 -13.01 36.50
CA ALA A 663 -15.97 -12.24 36.63
C ALA A 663 -16.49 -11.78 35.26
N ASN A 664 -17.75 -11.39 35.21
CA ASN A 664 -18.42 -10.75 34.06
C ASN A 664 -19.36 -9.64 34.52
N TRP A 665 -19.71 -8.70 33.64
CA TRP A 665 -20.53 -7.55 33.97
C TRP A 665 -21.35 -7.07 32.78
N GLY A 666 -22.41 -6.31 33.06
CA GLY A 666 -23.22 -5.70 32.00
C GLY A 666 -22.55 -4.47 31.39
N ALA A 667 -22.86 -4.19 30.13
CA ALA A 667 -22.39 -2.96 29.49
C ALA A 667 -23.06 -1.73 30.13
N SER A 668 -22.27 -0.67 30.34
CA SER A 668 -22.79 0.62 30.81
C SER A 668 -23.79 1.19 29.78
N PRO A 669 -24.89 1.82 30.21
CA PRO A 669 -25.95 2.32 29.32
C PRO A 669 -25.60 3.64 28.61
N SER A 670 -24.41 4.21 28.83
CA SER A 670 -24.01 5.50 28.26
C SER A 670 -23.34 5.37 26.90
N GLU A 671 -23.68 6.26 25.97
CA GLU A 671 -22.94 6.41 24.72
C GLU A 671 -21.52 6.94 25.00
N GLY A 672 -20.51 6.41 24.29
CA GLY A 672 -19.10 6.82 24.41
C GLY A 672 -18.23 5.99 25.36
N VAL A 673 -18.75 4.91 25.96
CA VAL A 673 -17.93 3.96 26.73
C VAL A 673 -17.02 3.17 25.79
N THR A 674 -15.72 3.28 25.97
CA THR A 674 -14.71 2.62 25.11
C THR A 674 -13.93 1.51 25.83
N ALA A 675 -13.94 1.49 27.16
CA ALA A 675 -13.25 0.46 27.95
C ALA A 675 -13.86 0.25 29.34
N TYR A 676 -13.43 -0.82 30.01
CA TYR A 676 -13.69 -1.14 31.42
C TYR A 676 -12.39 -1.41 32.16
N GLU A 677 -12.42 -1.20 33.47
CA GLU A 677 -11.38 -1.64 34.41
C GLU A 677 -12.00 -2.49 35.52
N TYR A 678 -11.24 -3.47 36.00
CA TYR A 678 -11.63 -4.28 37.16
C TYR A 678 -10.58 -4.24 38.26
N ALA A 679 -10.99 -4.51 39.49
CA ALA A 679 -10.12 -4.77 40.64
C ALA A 679 -10.62 -6.01 41.41
N ILE A 680 -9.74 -6.60 42.23
CA ILE A 680 -10.05 -7.76 43.08
C ILE A 680 -9.67 -7.42 44.51
N GLY A 681 -10.58 -7.71 45.45
CA GLY A 681 -10.32 -7.52 46.87
C GLY A 681 -10.94 -8.59 47.75
N THR A 682 -10.57 -8.56 49.03
CA THR A 682 -11.16 -9.41 50.09
C THR A 682 -12.45 -8.79 50.69
N SER A 683 -12.85 -7.62 50.19
CA SER A 683 -14.12 -6.95 50.51
C SER A 683 -14.67 -6.21 49.28
N PRO A 684 -15.98 -5.93 49.18
CA PRO A 684 -16.55 -5.15 48.09
C PRO A 684 -15.84 -3.80 47.92
N GLY A 685 -15.42 -3.48 46.70
CA GLY A 685 -14.64 -2.28 46.36
C GLY A 685 -13.15 -2.37 46.69
N GLY A 686 -12.70 -3.46 47.32
CA GLY A 686 -11.32 -3.70 47.69
C GLY A 686 -10.40 -3.86 46.48
N ILE A 687 -9.15 -3.42 46.65
CA ILE A 687 -8.08 -3.48 45.63
C ILE A 687 -6.84 -4.21 46.17
N ASP A 688 -6.97 -4.90 47.30
CA ASP A 688 -5.88 -5.50 48.07
C ASP A 688 -5.33 -6.80 47.46
N VAL A 689 -6.07 -7.44 46.55
CA VAL A 689 -5.63 -8.63 45.81
C VAL A 689 -5.13 -8.26 44.42
N SER A 690 -5.83 -7.37 43.72
CA SER A 690 -5.42 -6.79 42.44
C SER A 690 -5.99 -5.38 42.29
N GLY A 691 -5.12 -4.41 42.03
CA GLY A 691 -5.53 -3.03 41.71
C GLY A 691 -6.32 -2.91 40.41
N TRP A 692 -6.85 -1.72 40.15
CA TRP A 692 -7.56 -1.37 38.92
C TRP A 692 -6.73 -1.74 37.68
N THR A 693 -7.27 -2.65 36.88
CA THR A 693 -6.61 -3.27 35.74
C THR A 693 -7.51 -3.11 34.50
N PRO A 694 -7.00 -2.52 33.40
CA PRO A 694 -7.78 -2.33 32.19
C PRO A 694 -7.99 -3.63 31.40
N VAL A 695 -9.20 -3.78 30.84
CA VAL A 695 -9.61 -4.93 30.02
C VAL A 695 -10.18 -4.54 28.65
N GLY A 696 -10.05 -3.26 28.28
CA GLY A 696 -10.61 -2.74 27.04
C GLY A 696 -12.14 -2.87 27.03
N ALA A 697 -12.74 -3.16 25.88
CA ALA A 697 -14.20 -3.30 25.74
C ALA A 697 -14.75 -4.67 26.21
N ALA A 698 -13.93 -5.53 26.80
CA ALA A 698 -14.38 -6.82 27.30
C ALA A 698 -15.38 -6.65 28.45
N LEU A 699 -16.35 -7.57 28.53
CA LEU A 699 -17.37 -7.62 29.58
C LEU A 699 -17.15 -8.80 30.54
N SER A 700 -16.01 -9.47 30.44
CA SER A 700 -15.60 -10.54 31.33
C SER A 700 -14.08 -10.67 31.38
N VAL A 701 -13.57 -11.26 32.45
CA VAL A 701 -12.14 -11.49 32.64
C VAL A 701 -11.91 -12.75 33.47
N THR A 702 -10.81 -13.45 33.18
CA THR A 702 -10.20 -14.45 34.07
C THR A 702 -8.82 -13.95 34.44
N ARG A 703 -8.60 -13.69 35.74
CA ARG A 703 -7.32 -13.25 36.27
C ARG A 703 -6.57 -14.45 36.84
N THR A 704 -5.40 -14.76 36.26
CA THR A 704 -4.50 -15.83 36.72
C THR A 704 -3.31 -15.26 37.50
N GLY A 705 -2.53 -16.13 38.15
CA GLY A 705 -1.35 -15.74 38.92
C GLY A 705 -1.65 -15.11 40.28
N LEU A 706 -2.85 -15.34 40.81
CA LEU A 706 -3.26 -14.90 42.14
C LEU A 706 -2.68 -15.80 43.23
N SER A 707 -2.65 -15.32 44.47
CA SER A 707 -2.32 -16.10 45.66
C SER A 707 -3.51 -16.05 46.61
N LEU A 708 -4.42 -17.00 46.47
CA LEU A 708 -5.67 -17.04 47.20
C LEU A 708 -5.58 -18.05 48.35
N ALA A 709 -6.29 -17.79 49.44
CA ALA A 709 -6.44 -18.74 50.53
C ALA A 709 -7.62 -19.67 50.23
N GLU A 710 -7.52 -20.93 50.66
CA GLU A 710 -8.64 -21.88 50.66
C GLU A 710 -9.72 -21.39 51.64
N ASN A 711 -10.99 -21.58 51.30
CA ASN A 711 -12.14 -21.16 52.11
C ASN A 711 -12.16 -19.65 52.43
N ALA A 712 -11.80 -18.82 51.44
CA ALA A 712 -11.85 -17.37 51.52
C ALA A 712 -12.68 -16.77 50.38
N THR A 713 -13.43 -15.70 50.67
CA THR A 713 -14.30 -15.03 49.67
C THR A 713 -13.59 -13.83 49.04
N TYR A 714 -13.69 -13.70 47.72
CA TYR A 714 -13.10 -12.62 46.94
C TYR A 714 -14.14 -11.93 46.06
N TYR A 715 -13.98 -10.64 45.84
CA TYR A 715 -14.93 -9.79 45.12
C TYR A 715 -14.27 -9.12 43.92
N PHE A 716 -14.96 -9.11 42.78
CA PHE A 716 -14.60 -8.23 41.66
C PHE A 716 -15.26 -6.88 41.80
N SER A 717 -14.58 -5.81 41.42
CA SER A 717 -15.16 -4.47 41.28
C SER A 717 -14.88 -3.92 39.88
N VAL A 718 -15.87 -3.33 39.22
CA VAL A 718 -15.80 -2.90 37.81
C VAL A 718 -16.28 -1.46 37.64
N ARG A 719 -15.61 -0.70 36.77
CA ARG A 719 -16.01 0.64 36.34
C ARG A 719 -15.86 0.83 34.83
N ALA A 720 -16.73 1.64 34.23
CA ALA A 720 -16.73 1.97 32.81
C ALA A 720 -15.88 3.23 32.53
N TYR A 721 -15.22 3.27 31.37
CA TYR A 721 -14.40 4.39 30.90
C TYR A 721 -15.01 5.01 29.63
N ASN A 722 -15.24 6.32 29.66
CA ASN A 722 -15.70 7.06 28.49
C ASN A 722 -14.50 7.60 27.72
N GLY A 723 -14.32 7.14 26.47
CA GLY A 723 -13.19 7.52 25.63
C GLY A 723 -13.26 8.95 25.11
N SER A 724 -14.47 9.54 25.05
CA SER A 724 -14.68 10.91 24.59
C SER A 724 -14.40 11.95 25.69
N SER A 725 -14.77 11.65 26.94
CA SER A 725 -14.60 12.58 28.06
C SER A 725 -13.39 12.27 28.93
N GLY A 726 -12.85 11.05 28.86
CA GLY A 726 -11.71 10.60 29.66
C GLY A 726 -12.05 10.29 31.13
N PHE A 727 -13.33 10.24 31.50
CA PHE A 727 -13.79 9.98 32.87
C PHE A 727 -14.27 8.54 33.07
N TYR A 728 -14.20 8.09 34.33
CA TYR A 728 -14.73 6.78 34.77
C TYR A 728 -16.09 6.93 35.45
N SER A 729 -16.92 5.87 35.36
CA SER A 729 -18.13 5.73 36.18
C SER A 729 -17.76 5.44 37.65
N SER A 730 -18.78 5.34 38.52
CA SER A 730 -18.56 4.72 39.83
C SER A 730 -18.29 3.21 39.68
N ALA A 731 -17.70 2.62 40.72
CA ALA A 731 -17.39 1.19 40.76
C ALA A 731 -18.55 0.39 41.36
N LEU A 732 -18.93 -0.72 40.70
CA LEU A 732 -19.85 -1.71 41.25
C LEU A 732 -19.09 -2.99 41.59
N SER A 733 -19.46 -3.69 42.66
CA SER A 733 -18.82 -4.95 43.08
C SER A 733 -19.75 -6.15 42.95
N SER A 734 -19.18 -7.34 42.74
CA SER A 734 -19.90 -8.62 42.85
C SER A 734 -20.26 -8.94 44.31
N ASP A 735 -21.04 -10.00 44.51
CA ASP A 735 -21.41 -10.51 45.85
C ASP A 735 -20.42 -11.53 46.42
N GLY A 736 -19.47 -12.00 45.61
CA GLY A 736 -18.22 -12.65 46.02
C GLY A 736 -18.22 -14.15 45.80
N GLN A 737 -17.05 -14.68 45.41
CA GLN A 737 -16.83 -16.12 45.19
C GLN A 737 -15.93 -16.74 46.27
N LEU A 738 -16.36 -17.88 46.84
CA LEU A 738 -15.63 -18.67 47.85
C LEU A 738 -14.70 -19.69 47.19
N THR A 739 -13.43 -19.72 47.60
CA THR A 739 -12.48 -20.75 47.13
C THR A 739 -12.73 -22.11 47.78
N ASP A 740 -12.91 -23.15 46.95
CA ASP A 740 -13.05 -24.55 47.38
C ASP A 740 -12.44 -25.54 46.35
N THR A 741 -11.34 -26.20 46.71
CA THR A 741 -10.61 -27.14 45.84
C THR A 741 -10.62 -28.62 46.30
N ILE A 742 -11.35 -28.97 47.37
CA ILE A 742 -11.23 -30.27 48.03
C ILE A 742 -12.34 -31.23 47.55
N ALA A 743 -11.98 -32.41 47.03
CA ALA A 743 -12.96 -33.42 46.59
C ALA A 743 -13.41 -34.38 47.72
N PRO A 744 -14.67 -34.89 47.70
CA PRO A 744 -15.18 -35.87 48.67
C PRO A 744 -14.42 -37.21 48.71
N ARG A 745 -14.43 -37.91 49.84
CA ARG A 745 -13.82 -39.27 50.02
C ARG A 745 -14.78 -40.26 50.68
N ALA A 746 -14.56 -41.57 50.60
CA ALA A 746 -15.50 -42.56 51.16
C ALA A 746 -14.89 -43.74 51.92
N ARG A 747 -15.73 -44.43 52.71
CA ARG A 747 -15.47 -45.75 53.32
C ARG A 747 -16.68 -46.67 53.17
N VAL A 748 -16.44 -47.97 53.05
CA VAL A 748 -17.48 -49.01 52.82
C VAL A 748 -17.50 -50.04 53.94
N ILE A 749 -18.69 -50.50 54.34
CA ILE A 749 -18.92 -51.52 55.38
C ILE A 749 -19.87 -52.59 54.84
N VAL A 750 -19.41 -53.83 54.63
CA VAL A 750 -20.26 -54.94 54.19
C VAL A 750 -21.15 -55.43 55.34
N GLN A 751 -22.43 -55.67 55.08
CA GLN A 751 -23.43 -56.07 56.08
C GLN A 751 -23.90 -57.53 55.93
N SER A 752 -23.77 -58.12 54.74
CA SER A 752 -24.08 -59.54 54.49
C SER A 752 -23.00 -60.50 55.04
N GLY A 753 -23.36 -61.78 55.20
CA GLY A 753 -22.41 -62.84 55.53
C GLY A 753 -21.35 -63.01 54.43
N LEU A 754 -20.12 -63.29 54.84
CA LEU A 754 -18.98 -63.51 53.94
C LEU A 754 -18.42 -64.94 54.10
N PRO A 755 -18.03 -65.62 52.99
CA PRO A 755 -18.20 -65.20 51.60
C PRO A 755 -19.68 -65.02 51.21
N ALA A 756 -19.95 -64.04 50.34
CA ALA A 756 -21.29 -63.77 49.85
C ALA A 756 -21.75 -64.92 48.95
N ALA A 757 -22.82 -65.62 49.37
CA ALA A 757 -23.47 -66.65 48.58
C ALA A 757 -24.52 -66.04 47.63
N GLY A 758 -25.02 -66.85 46.69
CA GLY A 758 -26.14 -66.44 45.81
C GLY A 758 -27.35 -66.01 46.62
N GLY A 759 -27.93 -64.85 46.28
CA GLY A 759 -28.98 -64.23 47.09
C GLY A 759 -28.76 -62.74 47.38
N THR A 760 -29.53 -62.18 48.31
CA THR A 760 -29.47 -60.76 48.67
C THR A 760 -28.17 -60.37 49.38
N PHE A 761 -27.51 -59.32 48.87
CA PHE A 761 -26.30 -58.71 49.40
C PHE A 761 -26.56 -57.28 49.89
N SER A 762 -25.90 -56.87 50.98
CA SER A 762 -26.02 -55.54 51.58
C SER A 762 -24.70 -54.99 52.09
N ALA A 763 -24.51 -53.68 51.96
CA ALA A 763 -23.37 -52.89 52.42
C ALA A 763 -23.79 -51.47 52.85
N ARG A 764 -22.87 -50.69 53.42
CA ARG A 764 -23.07 -49.28 53.80
C ARG A 764 -21.93 -48.42 53.26
N LEU A 765 -22.25 -47.32 52.59
CA LEU A 765 -21.33 -46.30 52.08
C LEU A 765 -21.35 -45.09 53.02
N VAL A 766 -20.18 -44.57 53.41
CA VAL A 766 -20.05 -43.31 54.16
C VAL A 766 -19.10 -42.37 53.40
N VAL A 767 -19.55 -41.15 53.09
CA VAL A 767 -18.80 -40.12 52.35
C VAL A 767 -18.40 -38.98 53.30
N ASP A 768 -17.12 -38.61 53.32
CA ASP A 768 -16.55 -37.50 54.09
C ASP A 768 -16.49 -36.26 53.18
N GLU A 769 -17.28 -35.24 53.53
CA GLU A 769 -17.36 -33.94 52.86
C GLU A 769 -17.77 -32.86 53.88
N THR A 770 -17.05 -31.74 53.88
CA THR A 770 -17.25 -30.58 54.76
C THR A 770 -18.45 -29.73 54.38
N ASN A 771 -18.71 -29.51 53.09
CA ASN A 771 -19.68 -28.54 52.58
C ASN A 771 -20.99 -29.16 52.07
N SER A 772 -21.27 -30.41 52.46
CA SER A 772 -22.34 -31.28 51.95
C SER A 772 -22.19 -31.64 50.46
N LEU A 773 -22.80 -32.72 49.98
CA LEU A 773 -22.68 -33.15 48.59
C LEU A 773 -23.67 -32.40 47.68
N ALA A 774 -23.27 -32.14 46.43
CA ALA A 774 -24.14 -31.54 45.41
C ALA A 774 -25.16 -32.53 44.82
N ALA A 775 -24.88 -33.84 44.88
CA ALA A 775 -25.78 -34.88 44.41
C ALA A 775 -25.65 -36.17 45.23
N GLU A 776 -26.62 -37.08 45.11
CA GLU A 776 -26.50 -38.41 45.68
C GLU A 776 -25.33 -39.20 45.02
N PRO A 777 -24.55 -39.96 45.79
CA PRO A 777 -23.39 -40.68 45.27
C PRO A 777 -23.81 -41.86 44.38
N VAL A 778 -22.97 -42.19 43.41
CA VAL A 778 -23.08 -43.45 42.65
C VAL A 778 -22.24 -44.52 43.37
N PHE A 779 -22.75 -45.74 43.53
CA PHE A 779 -22.06 -46.82 44.23
C PHE A 779 -22.28 -48.19 43.56
N TYR A 780 -21.19 -48.90 43.26
CA TYR A 780 -21.23 -50.21 42.59
C TYR A 780 -20.05 -51.09 43.01
N PHE A 781 -20.11 -52.39 42.74
CA PHE A 781 -18.93 -53.27 42.81
C PHE A 781 -18.64 -53.94 41.47
N THR A 782 -17.42 -54.44 41.30
CA THR A 782 -17.00 -55.31 40.20
C THR A 782 -16.63 -56.68 40.74
N ASP A 783 -17.21 -57.76 40.20
CA ASP A 783 -16.85 -59.14 40.59
C ASP A 783 -15.44 -59.54 40.12
N SER A 784 -14.99 -60.76 40.45
CA SER A 784 -13.66 -61.25 40.05
C SER A 784 -13.50 -61.43 38.53
N GLY A 785 -14.61 -61.51 37.79
CA GLY A 785 -14.64 -61.51 36.33
C GLY A 785 -14.71 -60.11 35.70
N GLY A 786 -14.75 -59.05 36.51
CA GLY A 786 -14.81 -57.66 36.06
C GLY A 786 -16.21 -57.14 35.75
N ARG A 787 -17.27 -57.88 36.07
CA ARG A 787 -18.66 -57.47 35.85
C ARG A 787 -19.09 -56.43 36.88
N ARG A 788 -19.56 -55.27 36.41
CA ARG A 788 -20.14 -54.22 37.25
C ARG A 788 -21.54 -54.61 37.76
N VAL A 789 -21.77 -54.39 39.05
CA VAL A 789 -23.04 -54.57 39.75
C VAL A 789 -23.34 -53.29 40.52
N ASP A 790 -24.34 -52.54 40.07
CA ASP A 790 -24.81 -51.35 40.76
C ASP A 790 -25.53 -51.73 42.05
N LEU A 791 -25.29 -50.97 43.13
CA LEU A 791 -26.01 -51.15 44.39
C LEU A 791 -27.10 -50.10 44.51
N GLU A 792 -28.29 -50.55 44.86
CA GLU A 792 -29.40 -49.66 45.18
C GLU A 792 -29.12 -48.94 46.50
N LEU A 793 -29.05 -47.62 46.46
CA LEU A 793 -28.77 -46.79 47.62
C LEU A 793 -30.06 -46.35 48.32
N SER A 794 -30.03 -46.38 49.64
CA SER A 794 -31.03 -45.78 50.52
C SER A 794 -30.33 -44.88 51.53
N ARG A 795 -30.66 -43.58 51.50
CA ARG A 795 -30.02 -42.57 52.33
C ARG A 795 -30.37 -42.75 53.82
N VAL A 796 -29.34 -42.79 54.67
CA VAL A 796 -29.48 -42.85 56.13
C VAL A 796 -29.37 -41.45 56.74
N ASN A 797 -28.38 -40.67 56.30
CA ASN A 797 -28.17 -39.28 56.67
C ASN A 797 -27.37 -38.54 55.59
N ALA A 798 -26.87 -37.34 55.87
CA ALA A 798 -26.17 -36.50 54.88
C ALA A 798 -24.90 -37.12 54.29
N SER A 799 -24.24 -38.02 55.02
CA SER A 799 -22.96 -38.62 54.66
C SER A 799 -23.00 -40.15 54.61
N THR A 800 -24.16 -40.80 54.76
CA THR A 800 -24.25 -42.27 54.88
C THR A 800 -25.44 -42.85 54.11
N TRP A 801 -25.20 -43.94 53.38
CA TRP A 801 -26.20 -44.71 52.61
C TRP A 801 -26.09 -46.21 52.93
N THR A 802 -27.21 -46.92 53.01
CA THR A 802 -27.26 -48.38 52.87
C THR A 802 -27.35 -48.74 51.39
N ALA A 803 -26.76 -49.87 51.01
CA ALA A 803 -26.59 -50.31 49.63
C ALA A 803 -26.99 -51.78 49.51
N SER A 804 -27.83 -52.16 48.56
CA SER A 804 -28.24 -53.56 48.33
C SER A 804 -28.13 -54.00 46.87
N ALA A 805 -27.89 -55.29 46.67
CA ALA A 805 -27.86 -55.95 45.36
C ALA A 805 -28.22 -57.44 45.49
N TYR A 806 -28.47 -58.14 44.38
CA TYR A 806 -28.60 -59.60 44.35
C TYR A 806 -27.34 -60.23 43.73
N ILE A 807 -26.78 -61.23 44.41
CA ILE A 807 -25.67 -62.05 43.90
C ILE A 807 -26.27 -63.15 43.03
N GLU A 808 -26.11 -63.00 41.73
CA GLU A 808 -26.67 -63.90 40.73
C GLU A 808 -25.83 -65.18 40.60
N SER A 809 -26.47 -66.27 40.20
CA SER A 809 -25.81 -67.57 40.04
C SER A 809 -24.69 -67.60 38.98
N TYR A 810 -24.70 -66.64 38.06
CA TYR A 810 -23.70 -66.48 36.99
C TYR A 810 -22.56 -65.51 37.34
N TYR A 811 -22.50 -65.01 38.58
CA TYR A 811 -21.37 -64.17 39.01
C TYR A 811 -20.10 -64.99 39.24
N SER A 812 -18.95 -64.35 39.06
CA SER A 812 -17.66 -65.02 39.26
C SER A 812 -17.37 -65.17 40.75
N THR A 813 -17.08 -66.39 41.19
CA THR A 813 -16.58 -66.65 42.55
C THR A 813 -15.19 -66.01 42.73
N GLY A 814 -14.93 -65.39 43.88
CA GLY A 814 -13.66 -64.71 44.19
C GLY A 814 -13.80 -63.30 44.75
N THR A 815 -12.73 -62.50 44.64
CA THR A 815 -12.66 -61.14 45.19
C THR A 815 -13.42 -60.13 44.32
N ALA A 816 -14.39 -59.43 44.91
CA ALA A 816 -15.08 -58.28 44.32
C ALA A 816 -14.58 -56.95 44.91
N ALA A 817 -14.66 -55.85 44.14
CA ALA A 817 -14.17 -54.51 44.53
C ALA A 817 -15.23 -53.42 44.38
N PHE A 818 -15.38 -52.54 45.38
CA PHE A 818 -16.30 -51.40 45.39
C PHE A 818 -15.73 -50.16 44.71
N HIS A 819 -16.64 -49.32 44.19
CA HIS A 819 -16.36 -48.05 43.53
C HIS A 819 -17.45 -47.03 43.89
N PHE A 820 -17.08 -45.75 44.05
CA PHE A 820 -18.06 -44.68 44.25
C PHE A 820 -17.70 -43.40 43.49
N LEU A 821 -18.70 -42.53 43.29
CA LEU A 821 -18.54 -41.19 42.72
C LEU A 821 -19.48 -40.19 43.44
N ALA A 822 -18.97 -39.06 43.93
CA ALA A 822 -19.78 -38.02 44.58
C ALA A 822 -19.26 -36.59 44.30
N PRO A 823 -20.07 -35.67 43.74
CA PRO A 823 -19.68 -34.27 43.57
C PRO A 823 -20.01 -33.39 44.79
N ASP A 824 -19.18 -32.38 45.06
CA ASP A 824 -19.47 -31.29 46.00
C ASP A 824 -20.09 -30.04 45.30
N PRO A 825 -20.53 -28.99 46.04
CA PRO A 825 -21.11 -27.77 45.47
C PRO A 825 -20.15 -26.94 44.61
N ALA A 826 -18.85 -27.04 44.85
CA ALA A 826 -17.82 -26.40 44.04
C ALA A 826 -17.56 -27.16 42.72
N GLY A 827 -18.10 -28.37 42.57
CA GLY A 827 -17.98 -29.22 41.39
C GLY A 827 -16.80 -30.20 41.45
N ASN A 828 -16.15 -30.37 42.60
CA ASN A 828 -15.08 -31.35 42.79
C ASN A 828 -15.68 -32.76 42.88
N ALA A 829 -15.19 -33.70 42.05
CA ALA A 829 -15.70 -35.08 41.98
C ALA A 829 -14.84 -36.06 42.81
N GLY A 830 -15.41 -36.60 43.87
CA GLY A 830 -14.79 -37.57 44.77
C GLY A 830 -14.93 -39.02 44.30
N SER A 831 -13.84 -39.80 44.32
CA SER A 831 -13.83 -41.22 43.92
C SER A 831 -12.92 -42.14 44.76
N ALA A 832 -12.23 -41.62 45.77
CA ALA A 832 -11.28 -42.38 46.59
C ALA A 832 -11.95 -43.10 47.79
N ILE A 833 -11.84 -44.44 47.85
CA ILE A 833 -12.32 -45.25 48.99
C ILE A 833 -11.16 -45.56 49.93
N ASP A 834 -11.18 -44.98 51.12
CA ASP A 834 -10.10 -45.09 52.11
C ASP A 834 -10.13 -46.42 52.90
N SER A 835 -11.29 -47.10 52.98
CA SER A 835 -11.41 -48.42 53.64
C SER A 835 -12.63 -49.24 53.17
N GLY A 836 -12.52 -50.58 53.24
CA GLY A 836 -13.60 -51.52 52.89
C GLY A 836 -13.79 -51.77 51.38
N ALA A 837 -12.75 -51.52 50.58
CA ALA A 837 -12.85 -51.52 49.12
C ALA A 837 -13.12 -52.90 48.47
N THR A 838 -13.04 -54.03 49.18
CA THR A 838 -13.22 -55.38 48.58
C THR A 838 -13.94 -56.39 49.49
N PHE A 839 -14.53 -57.46 48.92
CA PHE A 839 -15.15 -58.61 49.62
C PHE A 839 -15.08 -59.92 48.81
N GLN A 840 -15.46 -61.07 49.38
CA GLN A 840 -15.44 -62.39 48.72
C GLN A 840 -16.85 -62.89 48.33
N ILE A 841 -16.99 -63.51 47.15
CA ILE A 841 -18.20 -64.19 46.64
C ILE A 841 -17.91 -65.70 46.49
N ASP A 842 -18.80 -66.59 46.93
CA ASP A 842 -18.73 -68.06 46.75
C ASP A 842 -20.10 -68.66 46.39
N LEU A 843 -20.20 -69.24 45.19
CA LEU A 843 -21.44 -69.82 44.65
C LEU A 843 -21.46 -71.35 44.61
N SER A 844 -20.49 -72.00 45.26
CA SER A 844 -20.34 -73.46 45.19
C SER A 844 -21.43 -74.22 45.95
N LEU A 845 -21.88 -75.35 45.38
CA LEU A 845 -22.82 -76.28 46.02
C LEU A 845 -22.13 -77.60 46.38
N ALA A 846 -22.54 -78.19 47.51
CA ALA A 846 -22.06 -79.48 47.97
C ALA A 846 -23.01 -80.62 47.55
N GLY A 847 -22.51 -81.59 46.79
CA GLY A 847 -23.25 -82.75 46.30
C GLY A 847 -24.00 -83.55 47.36
N ALA A 848 -23.42 -83.65 48.56
CA ALA A 848 -24.02 -84.36 49.70
C ALA A 848 -25.28 -83.68 50.24
N SER A 849 -25.41 -82.35 50.10
CA SER A 849 -26.50 -81.57 50.68
C SER A 849 -27.49 -81.05 49.63
N GLY A 850 -27.06 -80.96 48.37
CA GLY A 850 -27.84 -80.26 47.36
C GLY A 850 -27.93 -78.76 47.66
N GLY A 851 -28.93 -78.08 47.12
CA GLY A 851 -29.16 -76.67 47.39
C GLY A 851 -30.16 -76.01 46.45
N LEU A 852 -30.59 -74.80 46.82
CA LEU A 852 -31.38 -73.93 45.96
C LEU A 852 -30.44 -72.92 45.29
N VAL A 853 -30.46 -72.87 43.97
CA VAL A 853 -29.85 -71.78 43.19
C VAL A 853 -30.96 -70.94 42.62
N SER A 854 -30.86 -69.63 42.79
CA SER A 854 -31.88 -68.69 42.33
C SER A 854 -31.24 -67.39 41.85
N ASN A 855 -31.90 -66.74 40.90
CA ASN A 855 -31.57 -65.40 40.43
C ASN A 855 -32.61 -64.38 40.88
N SER A 856 -32.28 -63.09 40.74
CA SER A 856 -33.16 -61.98 41.13
C SER A 856 -34.50 -61.94 40.40
N ASP A 857 -34.58 -62.56 39.22
CA ASP A 857 -35.79 -62.67 38.39
C ASP A 857 -36.73 -63.82 38.82
N GLY A 858 -36.44 -64.48 39.94
CA GLY A 858 -37.25 -65.56 40.48
C GLY A 858 -37.02 -66.91 39.79
N MET A 859 -36.11 -66.99 38.83
CA MET A 859 -35.75 -68.24 38.17
C MET A 859 -34.83 -69.05 39.08
N ALA A 860 -35.20 -70.30 39.33
CA ALA A 860 -34.49 -71.12 40.31
C ALA A 860 -34.45 -72.60 39.96
N VAL A 861 -33.53 -73.31 40.59
CA VAL A 861 -33.45 -74.76 40.56
C VAL A 861 -33.09 -75.31 41.93
N SER A 862 -33.86 -76.30 42.37
CA SER A 862 -33.59 -77.09 43.56
C SER A 862 -32.86 -78.37 43.16
N MET A 863 -31.63 -78.49 43.62
CA MET A 863 -30.79 -79.67 43.45
C MET A 863 -30.96 -80.62 44.63
N PRO A 864 -31.47 -81.85 44.45
CA PRO A 864 -31.61 -82.79 45.54
C PRO A 864 -30.26 -83.31 46.04
N ALA A 865 -30.21 -83.69 47.32
CA ALA A 865 -29.02 -84.33 47.90
C ALA A 865 -28.66 -85.59 47.12
N GLY A 866 -27.38 -85.72 46.73
CA GLY A 866 -26.88 -86.83 45.93
C GLY A 866 -27.16 -86.75 44.43
N ALA A 867 -27.74 -85.66 43.91
CA ALA A 867 -27.97 -85.48 42.47
C ALA A 867 -26.65 -85.49 41.66
N VAL A 868 -25.61 -84.89 42.24
CA VAL A 868 -24.27 -84.73 41.67
C VAL A 868 -23.22 -85.05 42.75
N PRO A 869 -22.17 -85.83 42.48
CA PRO A 869 -21.09 -86.08 43.43
C PRO A 869 -20.12 -84.89 43.53
N GLY A 870 -19.59 -84.61 44.72
CA GLY A 870 -18.55 -83.59 44.93
C GLY A 870 -19.08 -82.15 44.95
N THR A 871 -18.18 -81.18 44.78
CA THR A 871 -18.52 -79.75 44.65
C THR A 871 -18.84 -79.43 43.20
N TYR A 872 -19.92 -78.68 42.98
CA TYR A 872 -20.38 -78.28 41.67
C TYR A 872 -21.01 -76.89 41.71
N PHE A 873 -21.25 -76.34 40.54
CA PHE A 873 -21.88 -75.03 40.33
C PHE A 873 -23.10 -75.20 39.44
N VAL A 874 -24.08 -74.32 39.62
CA VAL A 874 -25.24 -74.22 38.75
C VAL A 874 -25.37 -72.79 38.32
N GLU A 875 -25.47 -72.58 37.01
CA GLU A 875 -25.62 -71.28 36.39
C GLU A 875 -27.02 -71.20 35.77
N ILE A 876 -27.73 -70.11 36.07
CA ILE A 876 -29.01 -69.77 35.44
C ILE A 876 -28.76 -68.49 34.65
N SER A 877 -28.79 -68.54 33.33
CA SER A 877 -28.46 -67.38 32.49
C SER A 877 -29.51 -67.10 31.43
N THR A 878 -29.51 -65.87 30.92
CA THR A 878 -30.38 -65.47 29.81
C THR A 878 -29.89 -66.07 28.50
N VAL A 879 -30.81 -66.43 27.61
CA VAL A 879 -30.46 -67.05 26.33
C VAL A 879 -30.54 -66.03 25.20
N ALA A 880 -29.49 -65.98 24.38
CA ALA A 880 -29.43 -65.10 23.22
C ALA A 880 -30.67 -65.26 22.31
N ALA A 881 -31.30 -64.13 21.95
CA ALA A 881 -32.56 -64.12 21.23
C ALA A 881 -32.52 -64.92 19.91
N ALA A 882 -31.40 -64.89 19.19
CA ALA A 882 -31.22 -65.62 17.94
C ALA A 882 -31.34 -67.16 18.10
N ARG A 883 -30.83 -67.70 19.23
CA ARG A 883 -30.93 -69.13 19.55
C ARG A 883 -32.38 -69.54 19.81
N ARG A 884 -33.15 -68.67 20.47
CA ARG A 884 -34.59 -68.88 20.72
C ARG A 884 -35.44 -68.74 19.46
N GLN A 885 -35.22 -67.67 18.68
CA GLN A 885 -35.95 -67.38 17.44
C GLN A 885 -35.84 -68.50 16.39
N SER A 886 -34.66 -69.14 16.29
CA SER A 886 -34.45 -70.25 15.35
C SER A 886 -35.32 -71.46 15.70
N ALA A 887 -35.47 -71.75 17.00
CA ALA A 887 -36.35 -72.79 17.49
C ALA A 887 -37.83 -72.40 17.42
N ASP A 888 -38.16 -71.12 17.64
CA ASP A 888 -39.52 -70.59 17.51
C ASP A 888 -40.06 -70.78 16.08
N ALA A 889 -39.23 -70.52 15.07
CA ALA A 889 -39.58 -70.73 13.67
C ALA A 889 -39.85 -72.21 13.32
N SER A 890 -39.23 -73.13 14.05
CA SER A 890 -39.32 -74.58 13.84
C SER A 890 -40.39 -75.25 14.71
N SER A 891 -41.06 -74.49 15.58
CA SER A 891 -42.09 -74.96 16.53
C SER A 891 -43.39 -74.16 16.39
N PRO A 892 -44.11 -74.30 15.26
CA PRO A 892 -45.36 -73.55 15.03
C PRO A 892 -46.47 -73.93 16.00
N ASP A 893 -46.30 -74.98 16.80
CA ASP A 893 -47.20 -75.47 17.84
C ASP A 893 -46.91 -74.89 19.23
N SER A 894 -45.82 -74.13 19.40
CA SER A 894 -45.38 -73.49 20.65
C SER A 894 -45.07 -72.00 20.45
N VAL A 895 -45.91 -71.14 21.00
CA VAL A 895 -45.86 -69.69 20.90
C VAL A 895 -45.16 -69.11 22.13
N ALA A 896 -44.09 -68.35 21.90
CA ALA A 896 -43.43 -67.57 22.94
C ALA A 896 -44.29 -66.37 23.36
N LEU A 897 -44.18 -65.98 24.63
CA LEU A 897 -44.77 -64.76 25.17
C LEU A 897 -44.04 -63.53 24.58
N TYR A 898 -44.78 -62.45 24.29
CA TYR A 898 -44.27 -61.33 23.51
C TYR A 898 -43.60 -60.27 24.39
N HIS A 899 -44.08 -60.05 25.60
CA HIS A 899 -43.63 -58.94 26.44
C HIS A 899 -42.44 -59.28 27.35
N TYR A 900 -42.40 -60.51 27.88
CA TYR A 900 -41.35 -60.95 28.80
C TYR A 900 -40.56 -62.14 28.26
N ASP A 901 -39.22 -62.03 28.29
CA ASP A 901 -38.36 -63.19 28.02
C ASP A 901 -38.28 -64.07 29.26
N LEU A 902 -39.16 -65.07 29.30
CA LEU A 902 -39.20 -66.09 30.37
C LEU A 902 -38.34 -67.32 30.04
N SER A 903 -37.32 -67.14 29.18
CA SER A 903 -36.43 -68.22 28.79
C SER A 903 -35.12 -68.15 29.57
N ARG A 904 -34.72 -69.25 30.21
CA ARG A 904 -33.44 -69.36 30.91
C ARG A 904 -32.71 -70.62 30.51
N GLU A 905 -31.40 -70.49 30.36
CA GLU A 905 -30.50 -71.62 30.23
C GLU A 905 -30.02 -72.02 31.61
N PHE A 906 -30.20 -73.29 31.92
CA PHE A 906 -29.66 -73.91 33.12
C PHE A 906 -28.44 -74.71 32.70
N LEU A 907 -27.32 -74.50 33.39
CA LEU A 907 -26.09 -75.26 33.19
C LEU A 907 -25.56 -75.70 34.55
N SER A 908 -24.87 -76.84 34.57
CA SER A 908 -24.16 -77.31 35.75
C SER A 908 -22.75 -77.73 35.38
N PHE A 909 -21.83 -77.44 36.28
CA PHE A 909 -20.41 -77.71 36.08
C PHE A 909 -19.78 -78.26 37.35
N ASP A 910 -18.82 -79.16 37.22
CA ASP A 910 -18.03 -79.59 38.38
C ASP A 910 -17.04 -78.49 38.81
N ALA A 911 -16.31 -78.74 39.91
CA ALA A 911 -15.30 -77.80 40.41
C ALA A 911 -14.15 -77.48 39.42
N SER A 912 -14.01 -78.26 38.33
CA SER A 912 -13.04 -78.02 37.26
C SER A 912 -13.61 -77.27 36.05
N GLY A 913 -14.92 -76.97 36.07
CA GLY A 913 -15.63 -76.29 34.99
C GLY A 913 -16.14 -77.22 33.89
N LEU A 914 -16.13 -78.55 34.08
CA LEU A 914 -16.65 -79.49 33.09
C LEU A 914 -18.18 -79.61 33.21
N PRO A 915 -18.94 -79.57 32.08
CA PRO A 915 -20.39 -79.68 32.11
C PRO A 915 -20.88 -81.01 32.68
N ILE A 916 -21.92 -80.94 33.51
CA ILE A 916 -22.59 -82.11 34.10
C ILE A 916 -23.89 -82.34 33.36
N THR A 917 -23.96 -83.40 32.56
CA THR A 917 -25.08 -83.65 31.62
C THR A 917 -26.09 -84.70 32.10
N SER A 918 -25.87 -85.31 33.26
CA SER A 918 -26.79 -86.31 33.84
C SER A 918 -26.82 -86.22 35.36
N PHE A 919 -27.99 -86.53 35.94
CA PHE A 919 -28.23 -86.43 37.37
C PHE A 919 -28.64 -87.78 37.95
N SER A 920 -28.11 -88.11 39.14
CA SER A 920 -28.49 -89.34 39.86
C SER A 920 -29.87 -89.22 40.53
N ALA A 921 -30.36 -87.99 40.72
CA ALA A 921 -31.70 -87.66 41.17
C ALA A 921 -32.15 -86.39 40.45
N ALA A 922 -33.40 -86.35 39.96
CA ALA A 922 -33.92 -85.28 39.10
C ALA A 922 -33.97 -83.92 39.82
N PRO A 923 -33.28 -82.87 39.32
CA PRO A 923 -33.46 -81.51 39.80
C PRO A 923 -34.88 -81.00 39.55
N THR A 924 -35.35 -80.07 40.37
CA THR A 924 -36.65 -79.40 40.18
C THR A 924 -36.41 -77.95 39.79
N LEU A 925 -36.82 -77.58 38.57
CA LEU A 925 -36.79 -76.19 38.10
C LEU A 925 -38.01 -75.43 38.63
N VAL A 926 -37.83 -74.13 38.83
CA VAL A 926 -38.88 -73.16 39.15
C VAL A 926 -38.71 -71.98 38.20
N LEU A 927 -39.71 -71.75 37.35
CA LEU A 927 -39.77 -70.62 36.43
C LEU A 927 -40.86 -69.67 36.89
N ALA A 928 -40.48 -68.44 37.23
CA ALA A 928 -41.42 -67.38 37.58
C ALA A 928 -42.03 -66.76 36.32
N TYR A 929 -43.30 -66.34 36.41
CA TYR A 929 -43.97 -65.51 35.42
C TYR A 929 -44.59 -64.28 36.11
N PRO A 930 -44.74 -63.15 35.40
CA PRO A 930 -45.32 -61.96 35.99
C PRO A 930 -46.86 -62.04 36.00
N ASP A 931 -47.45 -61.92 37.18
CA ASP A 931 -48.87 -61.66 37.44
C ASP A 931 -48.96 -60.80 38.72
N ALA A 932 -48.62 -59.52 38.59
CA ALA A 932 -48.47 -58.62 39.72
C ALA A 932 -49.81 -58.16 40.31
N ASP A 933 -50.88 -58.17 39.52
CA ASP A 933 -52.23 -57.79 39.96
C ASP A 933 -53.12 -59.00 40.34
N ASN A 934 -52.58 -60.22 40.24
CA ASN A 934 -53.21 -61.50 40.55
C ASN A 934 -54.54 -61.69 39.81
N ASP A 935 -54.62 -61.25 38.55
CA ASP A 935 -55.83 -61.37 37.73
C ASP A 935 -55.97 -62.74 37.02
N GLY A 936 -54.97 -63.61 37.18
CA GLY A 936 -54.90 -64.93 36.55
C GLY A 936 -54.45 -64.89 35.09
N ARG A 937 -53.81 -63.79 34.67
CA ARG A 937 -53.17 -63.64 33.36
C ARG A 937 -51.71 -63.24 33.53
N ILE A 938 -50.91 -63.64 32.56
CA ILE A 938 -49.53 -63.20 32.47
C ILE A 938 -49.51 -61.75 32.01
N ASP A 939 -48.94 -60.87 32.84
CA ASP A 939 -48.80 -59.45 32.59
C ASP A 939 -48.12 -59.18 31.23
N GLY A 940 -48.51 -58.09 30.58
CA GLY A 940 -47.95 -57.66 29.30
C GLY A 940 -48.45 -58.41 28.06
N ASP A 941 -48.86 -59.68 28.20
CA ASP A 941 -49.31 -60.53 27.10
C ASP A 941 -50.82 -60.87 27.12
N LEU A 942 -51.50 -60.62 28.25
CA LEU A 942 -52.94 -60.92 28.48
C LEU A 942 -53.31 -62.39 28.24
N VAL A 943 -52.30 -63.28 28.31
CA VAL A 943 -52.45 -64.73 28.17
C VAL A 943 -52.86 -65.31 29.52
N SER A 944 -53.96 -66.07 29.55
CA SER A 944 -54.41 -66.78 30.77
C SER A 944 -53.31 -67.68 31.31
N GLU A 945 -52.97 -67.55 32.60
CA GLU A 945 -51.88 -68.32 33.21
C GLU A 945 -52.09 -69.83 33.02
N SER A 946 -53.35 -70.31 33.07
CA SER A 946 -53.72 -71.73 32.92
C SER A 946 -53.30 -72.38 31.60
N LEU A 947 -53.01 -71.57 30.57
CA LEU A 947 -52.53 -72.02 29.26
C LEU A 947 -51.00 -72.08 29.17
N ALA A 948 -50.30 -71.46 30.13
CA ALA A 948 -48.84 -71.43 30.16
C ALA A 948 -48.27 -72.78 30.61
N TRP A 949 -47.22 -73.22 29.94
CA TRP A 949 -46.58 -74.50 30.21
C TRP A 949 -45.06 -74.36 30.07
N ILE A 950 -44.31 -75.30 30.67
CA ILE A 950 -42.85 -75.32 30.55
C ILE A 950 -42.46 -76.12 29.32
N TYR A 951 -41.66 -75.50 28.46
CA TYR A 951 -41.02 -76.14 27.32
C TYR A 951 -39.51 -76.12 27.51
N TYR A 952 -38.85 -77.19 27.07
CA TYR A 952 -37.39 -77.21 26.93
C TYR A 952 -37.01 -77.16 25.45
N LEU A 953 -35.85 -76.61 25.16
CA LEU A 953 -35.27 -76.63 23.82
C LEU A 953 -34.56 -77.97 23.60
N ASP A 954 -35.07 -78.80 22.70
CA ASP A 954 -34.34 -79.96 22.20
C ASP A 954 -33.39 -79.49 21.09
N GLU A 955 -32.12 -79.31 21.45
CA GLU A 955 -31.11 -78.78 20.53
C GLU A 955 -30.83 -79.70 19.35
N ALA A 956 -30.96 -81.02 19.54
CA ALA A 956 -30.73 -81.99 18.47
C ALA A 956 -31.86 -81.94 17.43
N ALA A 957 -33.10 -81.70 17.88
CA ALA A 957 -34.26 -81.54 17.02
C ALA A 957 -34.51 -80.08 16.57
N GLY A 958 -33.80 -79.11 17.14
CA GLY A 958 -33.94 -77.68 16.84
C GLY A 958 -35.34 -77.11 17.15
N ARG A 959 -36.06 -77.70 18.12
CA ARG A 959 -37.47 -77.38 18.39
C ARG A 959 -37.79 -77.37 19.89
N TRP A 960 -38.82 -76.62 20.25
CA TRP A 960 -39.39 -76.60 21.60
C TRP A 960 -40.24 -77.84 21.87
N VAL A 961 -40.03 -78.45 23.04
CA VAL A 961 -40.74 -79.66 23.47
C VAL A 961 -41.38 -79.39 24.84
N ALA A 962 -42.69 -79.64 24.96
CA ALA A 962 -43.41 -79.48 26.22
C ALA A 962 -42.98 -80.55 27.24
N LEU A 963 -42.78 -80.16 28.50
CA LEU A 963 -42.57 -81.13 29.56
C LEU A 963 -43.85 -81.93 29.85
N PRO A 964 -43.76 -83.23 30.19
CA PRO A 964 -44.95 -84.05 30.39
C PRO A 964 -45.75 -83.67 31.65
N SER A 965 -45.08 -83.11 32.66
CA SER A 965 -45.68 -82.76 33.96
C SER A 965 -45.14 -81.44 34.45
N VAL A 966 -46.03 -80.49 34.74
CA VAL A 966 -45.71 -79.18 35.33
C VAL A 966 -46.66 -78.92 36.50
N THR A 967 -46.11 -78.48 37.63
CA THR A 967 -46.86 -78.04 38.81
C THR A 967 -46.94 -76.52 38.79
N ARG A 968 -48.14 -75.97 38.90
CA ARG A 968 -48.38 -74.53 38.98
C ARG A 968 -48.64 -74.12 40.42
N ASP A 969 -47.95 -73.07 40.86
CA ASP A 969 -48.31 -72.28 42.03
C ASP A 969 -48.76 -70.89 41.54
N ALA A 970 -50.07 -70.68 41.52
CA ALA A 970 -50.69 -69.42 41.12
C ALA A 970 -50.59 -68.33 42.20
N SER A 971 -50.24 -68.69 43.45
CA SER A 971 -50.03 -67.70 44.52
C SER A 971 -48.60 -67.19 44.57
N GLY A 972 -47.66 -68.04 44.16
CA GLY A 972 -46.26 -67.69 43.99
C GLY A 972 -45.86 -67.33 42.56
N ASN A 973 -46.82 -67.27 41.62
CA ASN A 973 -46.61 -67.01 40.20
C ASN A 973 -45.47 -67.82 39.57
N THR A 974 -45.42 -69.12 39.88
CA THR A 974 -44.35 -70.02 39.40
C THR A 974 -44.88 -71.30 38.78
N LEU A 975 -44.11 -71.81 37.82
CA LEU A 975 -44.23 -73.15 37.27
C LEU A 975 -43.01 -73.95 37.67
N SER A 976 -43.22 -75.18 38.15
CA SER A 976 -42.14 -76.07 38.54
C SER A 976 -42.28 -77.45 37.92
N ALA A 977 -41.15 -78.06 37.60
CA ALA A 977 -41.12 -79.42 37.05
C ALA A 977 -39.82 -80.13 37.40
N PRO A 978 -39.87 -81.45 37.70
CA PRO A 978 -38.67 -82.27 37.74
C PRO A 978 -38.12 -82.43 36.32
N VAL A 979 -36.81 -82.32 36.16
CA VAL A 979 -36.13 -82.44 34.87
C VAL A 979 -35.03 -83.50 34.91
N GLU A 980 -34.84 -84.19 33.79
CA GLU A 980 -33.84 -85.26 33.68
C GLU A 980 -32.47 -84.74 33.22
N HIS A 981 -32.44 -83.54 32.64
CA HIS A 981 -31.25 -82.88 32.13
C HIS A 981 -31.41 -81.37 32.22
N PHE A 982 -30.30 -80.64 32.08
CA PHE A 982 -30.30 -79.19 31.96
C PHE A 982 -30.26 -78.77 30.49
N SER A 983 -30.97 -77.69 30.19
CA SER A 983 -31.21 -77.15 28.84
C SER A 983 -31.70 -75.70 28.95
N VAL A 984 -32.10 -75.11 27.82
CA VAL A 984 -32.92 -73.91 27.79
C VAL A 984 -34.38 -74.27 28.09
N TYR A 985 -34.94 -73.64 29.11
CA TYR A 985 -36.34 -73.78 29.48
C TYR A 985 -37.07 -72.44 29.32
N SER A 986 -38.34 -72.49 28.92
CA SER A 986 -39.15 -71.29 28.69
C SER A 986 -40.62 -71.55 29.02
N VAL A 987 -41.29 -70.52 29.54
CA VAL A 987 -42.75 -70.50 29.73
C VAL A 987 -43.42 -70.08 28.43
N ARG A 988 -44.27 -70.94 27.83
CA ARG A 988 -44.86 -70.74 26.49
C ARG A 988 -46.31 -71.26 26.41
N VAL A 989 -47.02 -70.99 25.31
CA VAL A 989 -48.40 -71.45 25.04
C VAL A 989 -48.56 -72.18 23.71
N SER A 990 -49.63 -72.97 23.54
CA SER A 990 -49.89 -73.69 22.27
C SER A 990 -50.57 -72.83 21.19
N ALA A 991 -50.17 -73.00 19.93
CA ALA A 991 -50.55 -72.12 18.80
C ALA A 991 -51.98 -72.26 18.22
N SER A 992 -52.79 -73.22 18.67
CA SER A 992 -54.15 -73.44 18.15
C SER A 992 -55.18 -72.38 18.60
N SER A 993 -54.73 -71.17 18.94
CA SER A 993 -55.45 -70.23 19.83
C SER A 993 -55.66 -68.77 19.30
N ALA A 994 -55.29 -68.38 18.05
CA ALA A 994 -55.36 -66.97 17.52
C ALA A 994 -55.86 -66.82 16.03
N GLY A 995 -56.67 -65.78 15.61
CA GLY A 995 -57.36 -65.65 14.27
C GLY A 995 -57.38 -64.26 13.52
N GLY A 996 -57.97 -64.12 12.30
CA GLY A 996 -57.82 -62.97 11.31
C GLY A 996 -58.99 -61.97 10.99
N LEU A 997 -58.88 -61.07 9.96
CA LEU A 997 -59.73 -59.86 9.67
C LEU A 997 -61.22 -60.05 9.29
N GLY A 998 -61.73 -61.29 9.18
CA GLY A 998 -63.10 -61.55 8.71
C GLY A 998 -64.22 -61.12 9.67
N SER A 999 -63.87 -60.68 10.89
CA SER A 999 -64.79 -60.38 11.97
C SER A 999 -65.07 -58.88 12.17
N LEU A 1000 -64.63 -58.03 11.24
CA LEU A 1000 -64.73 -56.57 11.39
C LEU A 1000 -66.18 -56.10 11.57
N LYS A 1001 -66.41 -55.34 12.64
CA LYS A 1001 -67.72 -54.75 12.97
C LYS A 1001 -67.58 -53.35 13.57
N ALA A 1002 -68.37 -52.41 13.07
CA ALA A 1002 -68.53 -51.10 13.69
C ALA A 1002 -69.61 -51.16 14.79
N TYR A 1003 -69.32 -50.61 15.96
CA TYR A 1003 -70.22 -50.57 17.11
C TYR A 1003 -70.01 -49.29 17.94
N PRO A 1004 -71.07 -48.62 18.43
CA PRO A 1004 -72.48 -48.94 18.16
C PRO A 1004 -72.89 -48.61 16.72
N ASN A 1005 -73.83 -49.36 16.15
CA ASN A 1005 -74.32 -49.14 14.78
C ASN A 1005 -75.83 -49.42 14.69
N PRO A 1006 -76.71 -48.41 14.61
CA PRO A 1006 -76.41 -46.98 14.48
C PRO A 1006 -75.65 -46.39 15.68
N CYS A 1007 -74.73 -45.47 15.43
CA CYS A 1007 -73.96 -44.75 16.45
C CYS A 1007 -74.63 -43.41 16.75
N ASP A 1008 -75.10 -43.24 17.98
CA ASP A 1008 -75.69 -42.00 18.46
C ASP A 1008 -74.69 -41.25 19.34
N MET A 1009 -74.11 -40.18 18.79
CA MET A 1009 -73.05 -39.39 19.42
C MET A 1009 -73.56 -38.46 20.53
N ARG A 1010 -74.87 -38.48 20.84
CA ARG A 1010 -75.41 -37.85 22.05
C ARG A 1010 -75.15 -38.67 23.30
N PHE A 1011 -75.02 -39.99 23.14
CA PHE A 1011 -74.90 -40.95 24.24
C PHE A 1011 -73.61 -41.78 24.16
N SER A 1012 -72.98 -41.86 22.99
CA SER A 1012 -71.70 -42.52 22.78
C SER A 1012 -70.61 -41.47 22.56
N SER A 1013 -69.45 -41.63 23.22
CA SER A 1013 -68.32 -40.72 23.04
C SER A 1013 -67.56 -40.96 21.73
N ALA A 1014 -67.65 -42.18 21.18
CA ALA A 1014 -67.06 -42.57 19.90
C ALA A 1014 -67.72 -43.83 19.31
N LEU A 1015 -67.45 -44.05 18.03
CA LEU A 1015 -67.71 -45.29 17.30
C LEU A 1015 -66.44 -46.14 17.29
N THR A 1016 -66.53 -47.41 17.65
CA THR A 1016 -65.42 -48.37 17.58
C THR A 1016 -65.56 -49.31 16.38
N ILE A 1017 -64.46 -49.58 15.67
CA ILE A 1017 -64.40 -50.66 14.66
C ILE A 1017 -63.54 -51.79 15.24
N ALA A 1018 -64.21 -52.87 15.67
CA ALA A 1018 -63.60 -54.03 16.31
C ALA A 1018 -63.34 -55.18 15.31
N GLY A 1019 -62.45 -56.11 15.65
CA GLY A 1019 -62.12 -57.27 14.82
C GLY A 1019 -60.87 -57.11 13.95
N VAL A 1020 -60.05 -56.09 14.25
CA VAL A 1020 -58.70 -55.96 13.69
C VAL A 1020 -57.74 -56.80 14.55
N PRO A 1021 -57.03 -57.80 14.01
CA PRO A 1021 -56.03 -58.56 14.76
C PRO A 1021 -54.95 -57.66 15.36
N ALA A 1022 -54.49 -58.00 16.56
CA ALA A 1022 -53.46 -57.21 17.26
C ALA A 1022 -52.13 -57.19 16.51
N ASP A 1023 -51.83 -58.26 15.77
CA ASP A 1023 -50.66 -58.40 14.90
C ASP A 1023 -50.85 -57.76 13.51
N ALA A 1024 -52.01 -57.14 13.23
CA ALA A 1024 -52.20 -56.43 11.98
C ALA A 1024 -51.28 -55.19 11.89
N ALA A 1025 -50.62 -55.01 10.75
CA ALA A 1025 -49.62 -53.95 10.55
C ALA A 1025 -50.13 -52.80 9.66
N ASP A 1026 -49.65 -51.58 9.89
CA ASP A 1026 -50.03 -50.31 9.20
C ASP A 1026 -51.55 -50.14 9.03
N VAL A 1027 -52.27 -50.24 10.15
CA VAL A 1027 -53.73 -50.13 10.14
C VAL A 1027 -54.16 -48.70 9.85
N ARG A 1028 -54.88 -48.52 8.74
CA ARG A 1028 -55.51 -47.25 8.37
C ARG A 1028 -56.98 -47.44 8.07
N VAL A 1029 -57.79 -46.55 8.60
CA VAL A 1029 -59.24 -46.60 8.45
C VAL A 1029 -59.76 -45.35 7.78
N TYR A 1030 -60.41 -45.54 6.64
CA TYR A 1030 -60.95 -44.45 5.83
C TYR A 1030 -62.46 -44.43 5.95
N ILE A 1031 -63.05 -43.29 6.28
CA ILE A 1031 -64.48 -43.10 6.47
C ILE A 1031 -65.02 -42.19 5.37
N TYR A 1032 -66.02 -42.68 4.62
CA TYR A 1032 -66.64 -41.99 3.50
C TYR A 1032 -68.14 -41.74 3.76
N ASN A 1033 -68.67 -40.64 3.24
CA ASN A 1033 -70.11 -40.35 3.28
C ASN A 1033 -70.85 -41.13 2.16
N SER A 1034 -72.18 -41.04 2.15
CA SER A 1034 -73.01 -41.73 1.14
C SER A 1034 -72.81 -41.26 -0.31
N ALA A 1035 -72.22 -40.08 -0.53
CA ALA A 1035 -71.83 -39.60 -1.87
C ALA A 1035 -70.45 -40.14 -2.32
N GLY A 1036 -69.74 -40.86 -1.45
CA GLY A 1036 -68.41 -41.41 -1.72
C GLY A 1036 -67.26 -40.46 -1.43
N GLU A 1037 -67.53 -39.32 -0.80
CA GLU A 1037 -66.50 -38.33 -0.44
C GLU A 1037 -65.81 -38.78 0.85
N LEU A 1038 -64.49 -38.59 0.94
CA LEU A 1038 -63.71 -38.94 2.14
C LEU A 1038 -63.95 -37.92 3.24
N VAL A 1039 -64.37 -38.42 4.41
CA VAL A 1039 -64.83 -37.64 5.56
C VAL A 1039 -63.74 -37.54 6.61
N ARG A 1040 -63.09 -38.68 6.92
CA ARG A 1040 -62.00 -38.78 7.88
C ARG A 1040 -61.11 -39.97 7.53
N THR A 1041 -59.81 -39.81 7.72
CA THR A 1041 -58.86 -40.92 7.79
C THR A 1041 -58.38 -41.03 9.23
N LEU A 1042 -58.40 -42.25 9.76
CA LEU A 1042 -57.86 -42.61 11.06
C LEU A 1042 -56.61 -43.45 10.85
N SER A 1043 -55.59 -43.14 11.62
CA SER A 1043 -54.31 -43.81 11.61
C SER A 1043 -53.77 -43.89 13.03
N ARG A 1044 -52.63 -44.55 13.21
CA ARG A 1044 -52.05 -44.72 14.53
C ARG A 1044 -51.84 -43.37 15.23
N GLY A 1045 -52.34 -43.25 16.46
CA GLY A 1045 -52.31 -41.99 17.24
C GLY A 1045 -53.42 -40.99 16.88
N ASP A 1046 -54.16 -41.21 15.79
CA ASP A 1046 -55.32 -40.42 15.38
C ASP A 1046 -56.51 -41.35 15.09
N GLY A 1047 -57.08 -41.88 16.17
CA GLY A 1047 -58.24 -42.80 16.13
C GLY A 1047 -57.90 -44.27 15.88
N VAL A 1048 -56.64 -44.65 15.69
CA VAL A 1048 -56.20 -46.06 15.78
C VAL A 1048 -55.20 -46.19 16.92
N GLY A 1049 -55.54 -47.01 17.92
CA GLY A 1049 -54.73 -47.28 19.09
C GLY A 1049 -53.54 -48.19 18.81
N THR A 1050 -52.69 -48.36 19.81
CA THR A 1050 -51.45 -49.16 19.72
C THR A 1050 -51.73 -50.63 19.39
N PHE A 1051 -52.85 -51.18 19.84
CA PHE A 1051 -53.31 -52.55 19.57
C PHE A 1051 -54.31 -52.65 18.40
N ASN A 1052 -54.26 -51.67 17.49
CA ASN A 1052 -55.18 -51.57 16.35
C ASN A 1052 -56.66 -51.40 16.71
N GLU A 1053 -56.94 -50.94 17.94
CA GLU A 1053 -58.28 -50.54 18.34
C GLU A 1053 -58.66 -49.25 17.61
N VAL A 1054 -59.69 -49.32 16.77
CA VAL A 1054 -60.11 -48.17 15.97
C VAL A 1054 -61.28 -47.47 16.65
N SER A 1055 -61.15 -46.18 16.93
CA SER A 1055 -62.16 -45.33 17.53
C SER A 1055 -62.31 -44.00 16.80
N TRP A 1056 -63.54 -43.61 16.49
CA TRP A 1056 -63.87 -42.34 15.82
C TRP A 1056 -64.90 -41.53 16.59
N ASN A 1057 -64.61 -40.26 16.87
CA ASN A 1057 -65.49 -39.35 17.60
C ASN A 1057 -66.61 -38.70 16.77
N GLY A 1058 -66.82 -39.16 15.53
CA GLY A 1058 -67.87 -38.63 14.64
C GLY A 1058 -67.61 -37.24 14.06
N ARG A 1059 -66.38 -36.73 14.17
CA ARG A 1059 -66.00 -35.39 13.68
C ARG A 1059 -65.12 -35.48 12.43
N LEU A 1060 -65.24 -34.45 11.60
CA LEU A 1060 -64.40 -34.21 10.43
C LEU A 1060 -62.99 -33.85 10.85
N ALA A 1061 -62.06 -33.80 9.89
CA ALA A 1061 -60.68 -33.45 10.17
C ALA A 1061 -60.47 -32.05 10.76
N GLY A 1062 -61.35 -31.09 10.44
CA GLY A 1062 -61.36 -29.76 11.04
C GLY A 1062 -62.05 -29.67 12.40
N GLY A 1063 -62.47 -30.79 12.99
CA GLY A 1063 -63.13 -30.84 14.31
C GLY A 1063 -64.65 -30.58 14.28
N GLU A 1064 -65.22 -30.18 13.15
CA GLU A 1064 -66.67 -30.02 12.98
C GLU A 1064 -67.41 -31.38 13.06
N LYS A 1065 -68.68 -31.37 13.47
CA LYS A 1065 -69.49 -32.59 13.55
C LYS A 1065 -69.79 -33.12 12.15
N ALA A 1066 -69.58 -34.42 11.90
CA ALA A 1066 -70.05 -35.04 10.67
C ALA A 1066 -71.59 -35.08 10.65
N ALA A 1067 -72.21 -34.87 9.48
CA ALA A 1067 -73.67 -34.88 9.37
C ALA A 1067 -74.28 -36.24 9.76
N SER A 1068 -75.51 -36.24 10.28
CA SER A 1068 -76.23 -37.50 10.52
C SER A 1068 -76.53 -38.20 9.20
N GLY A 1069 -76.21 -39.49 9.07
CA GLY A 1069 -76.39 -40.25 7.82
C GLY A 1069 -75.62 -41.58 7.77
N ILE A 1070 -75.65 -42.25 6.61
CA ILE A 1070 -74.91 -43.50 6.37
C ILE A 1070 -73.48 -43.19 5.94
N TYR A 1071 -72.53 -43.92 6.55
CA TYR A 1071 -71.11 -43.88 6.27
C TYR A 1071 -70.56 -45.27 5.96
N ILE A 1072 -69.48 -45.31 5.20
CA ILE A 1072 -68.74 -46.53 4.86
C ILE A 1072 -67.32 -46.40 5.44
N TYR A 1073 -66.86 -47.42 6.16
CA TYR A 1073 -65.47 -47.50 6.60
C TYR A 1073 -64.70 -48.57 5.82
N LEU A 1074 -63.44 -48.29 5.53
CA LEU A 1074 -62.52 -49.22 4.89
C LEU A 1074 -61.25 -49.31 5.75
N VAL A 1075 -61.00 -50.50 6.32
CA VAL A 1075 -59.76 -50.82 7.02
C VAL A 1075 -58.78 -51.41 6.02
N LYS A 1076 -57.56 -50.88 6.00
CA LYS A 1076 -56.43 -51.44 5.26
C LYS A 1076 -55.30 -51.75 6.24
N THR A 1077 -54.72 -52.93 6.10
CA THR A 1077 -53.53 -53.37 6.80
C THR A 1077 -52.55 -53.93 5.78
N SER A 1078 -51.26 -53.87 6.08
CA SER A 1078 -50.22 -54.33 5.18
C SER A 1078 -50.14 -55.86 5.10
N ASN A 1079 -50.50 -56.59 6.16
CA ASN A 1079 -50.36 -58.06 6.27
C ASN A 1079 -51.66 -58.86 6.11
N TYR A 1080 -52.83 -58.25 6.33
CA TYR A 1080 -54.12 -58.93 6.16
C TYR A 1080 -54.99 -58.32 5.03
N GLY A 1081 -54.46 -57.31 4.31
CA GLY A 1081 -55.14 -56.72 3.16
C GLY A 1081 -56.18 -55.68 3.55
N LYS A 1082 -57.33 -55.65 2.88
CA LYS A 1082 -58.36 -54.65 3.13
C LYS A 1082 -59.75 -55.26 3.31
N ALA A 1083 -60.52 -54.70 4.22
CA ALA A 1083 -61.91 -55.06 4.44
C ALA A 1083 -62.71 -53.83 4.84
N SER A 1084 -63.98 -53.79 4.45
CA SER A 1084 -64.87 -52.63 4.64
C SER A 1084 -66.18 -53.02 5.28
N GLY A 1085 -66.81 -52.06 5.94
CA GLY A 1085 -68.18 -52.17 6.43
C GLY A 1085 -68.89 -50.83 6.35
N LYS A 1086 -70.12 -50.77 6.87
CA LYS A 1086 -70.94 -49.56 6.87
C LYS A 1086 -71.57 -49.34 8.23
N PHE A 1087 -71.80 -48.09 8.59
CA PHE A 1087 -72.55 -47.72 9.79
C PHE A 1087 -73.41 -46.48 9.55
N TYR A 1088 -74.38 -46.28 10.43
CA TYR A 1088 -75.20 -45.08 10.46
C TYR A 1088 -74.77 -44.22 11.64
N LEU A 1089 -74.53 -42.93 11.42
CA LEU A 1089 -74.17 -41.95 12.46
C LEU A 1089 -75.33 -40.99 12.69
N VAL A 1090 -75.62 -40.67 13.95
CA VAL A 1090 -76.60 -39.63 14.32
C VAL A 1090 -76.08 -38.78 15.48
N TRP A 1091 -76.38 -37.48 15.41
CA TRP A 1091 -76.09 -36.47 16.45
C TRP A 1091 -77.34 -35.96 17.15
#